data_AF-A0A9W8Y7B5-F1
#
_entry.id   AF-A0A9W8Y7B5-F1
#
_cell.length_a   1.000
_cell.length_b   1.000
_cell.length_c   1.000
_cell.angle_alpha   90.00
_cell.angle_beta   90.00
_cell.angle_gamma   90.00
#
_symmetry.space_group_name_H-M   'P 1'
#
loop_
_entity.id
_entity.type
_entity.pdbx_description
1 polymer ?
#
loop_
_entity_poly.entity_id
_entity_poly.type
_entity_poly.pdbx_seq_one_letter_code
_entity_poly.pdbx_strand_id
1 'polypeptide(L)'
;MSSSHDTSGPLFSPTLISPEVLAALPEGYTCRPLEKADYHSNFLDVLRVLTTVGDISEAQWDERYEWMSRRNDEYFLLCIIDAENKIVGTGALIVERKFIHQLGLVGHIEDIAVAKDQQGKKLGLRIIQALDFVAEKVGCYKVCAMPDPVREIEGDELSLSWARQALERKTLDPLGSLLTCARHNSKILKSYLIAVMAQEDITEEFYGCKLQDTNELPEVPAGYHKPAASPKANLDKFSPYDETNAPGISSGLPPELWTIVQSAAASFAPQFFLEVSSQLLENPNLTASYLARAELSYQSFTDPTFNPKARTPEDLASIIKHLKSECRPRLVDGGVEGYDLEWTVVRKLIPRNPKLDDALMQTCHLFTSHQDVSISGSNGEKVTVKAERYLVIYIPHADSPDAIPFYHPKVQSLAMLYTYVPDHETSSSPLDTPGVLSIYYNLFTSHPVDNRLSRTGLKLLEIIHKHSRGLSTGYKKRVHHDQIIAQKRFQDTYAYLKGKYAKSLIENWVEQTPPEKHVFEDLGITAFLMELWVDMYGGGGGGADVTSGEKPSESSRREEAAAAAAPERRVQQAKSHFPGFVDIGCGNGLVVYILNAEGWPGWGFDARKRKTWDTFPPEYASQKLKEHLLVPQILCPTENNNDNDNKSSDTDVPPPPPLTNSPPTHNGIFPNKTFIISNHADELTPWTPLLAYLSSSPFIAIPCCSHDFGGTRFRAPVHAKYLHADPMATPTSTKNKQPSAYASLCSWVSHLTEEVGYKVEKEHLRIPSTRNIAVLGRGRASGGGGDDEERSFEEKMAFVRGLVEKEMGGETTIEQVWRTWMKNGGGLLKPGKGGH
;
A
#
# COMPACT_ATOMS: atom_id res chain seq x y z
N MET A 1 -0.56 -51.53 19.72
CA MET A 1 0.76 -52.17 19.64
C MET A 1 1.76 -51.08 19.32
N SER A 2 2.68 -50.80 20.25
CA SER A 2 3.76 -49.83 20.07
C SER A 2 4.78 -50.43 19.12
N SER A 3 4.84 -49.95 17.87
CA SER A 3 5.96 -50.24 16.97
C SER A 3 7.12 -49.33 17.34
N SER A 4 8.22 -49.92 17.79
CA SER A 4 9.52 -49.28 17.88
C SER A 4 9.89 -48.68 16.52
N HIS A 5 9.79 -47.35 16.37
CA HIS A 5 10.32 -46.66 15.20
C HIS A 5 11.85 -46.75 15.25
N ASP A 6 12.40 -47.49 14.30
CA ASP A 6 13.82 -47.49 13.99
C ASP A 6 14.20 -46.07 13.51
N THR A 7 14.92 -45.30 14.32
CA THR A 7 15.29 -43.89 14.05
C THR A 7 16.52 -43.74 13.14
N SER A 8 16.98 -44.85 12.56
CA SER A 8 18.16 -44.90 11.67
C SER A 8 17.86 -44.57 10.20
N GLY A 9 16.59 -44.31 9.85
CA GLY A 9 16.16 -44.02 8.47
C GLY A 9 15.98 -42.53 8.14
N PRO A 10 15.67 -42.22 6.86
CA PRO A 10 15.36 -40.87 6.40
C PRO A 10 14.16 -40.28 7.15
N LEU A 11 14.18 -38.95 7.38
CA LEU A 11 13.16 -38.26 8.18
C LEU A 11 11.73 -38.53 7.69
N PHE A 12 11.55 -38.60 6.37
CA PHE A 12 10.30 -38.99 5.71
C PHE A 12 10.61 -39.89 4.49
N SER A 13 9.56 -40.45 3.87
CA SER A 13 9.74 -41.36 2.73
C SER A 13 10.44 -40.68 1.54
N PRO A 14 11.57 -41.23 1.02
CA PRO A 14 12.24 -40.71 -0.17
C PRO A 14 11.35 -40.68 -1.42
N THR A 15 10.26 -41.46 -1.46
CA THR A 15 9.28 -41.47 -2.56
C THR A 15 8.53 -40.14 -2.72
N LEU A 16 8.57 -39.28 -1.70
CA LEU A 16 7.99 -37.94 -1.74
C LEU A 16 8.92 -36.91 -2.40
N ILE A 17 10.15 -37.28 -2.78
CA ILE A 17 11.03 -36.43 -3.56
C ILE A 17 10.66 -36.55 -5.05
N SER A 18 10.44 -35.42 -5.72
CA SER A 18 10.03 -35.40 -7.13
C SER A 18 11.06 -36.09 -8.05
N PRO A 19 10.64 -37.09 -8.85
CA PRO A 19 11.51 -37.72 -9.85
C PRO A 19 12.03 -36.73 -10.91
N GLU A 20 11.22 -35.73 -11.26
CA GLU A 20 11.62 -34.67 -12.21
C GLU A 20 12.73 -33.79 -11.63
N VAL A 21 12.66 -33.50 -10.33
CA VAL A 21 13.71 -32.73 -9.65
C VAL A 21 15.01 -33.54 -9.61
N LEU A 22 14.93 -34.84 -9.30
CA LEU A 22 16.10 -35.72 -9.29
C LEU A 22 16.77 -35.81 -10.66
N ALA A 23 15.98 -35.91 -11.75
CA ALA A 23 16.50 -35.94 -13.11
C ALA A 23 17.12 -34.60 -13.56
N ALA A 24 16.74 -33.49 -12.92
CA ALA A 24 17.15 -32.13 -13.29
C ALA A 24 18.27 -31.55 -12.40
N LEU A 25 18.82 -32.35 -11.48
CA LEU A 25 20.00 -32.01 -10.70
C LEU A 25 21.28 -32.14 -11.56
N PRO A 26 22.33 -31.35 -11.28
CA PRO A 26 23.62 -31.51 -11.95
C PRO A 26 24.23 -32.89 -11.66
N GLU A 27 25.07 -33.38 -12.57
CA GLU A 27 25.76 -34.66 -12.41
C GLU A 27 26.58 -34.69 -11.11
N GLY A 28 26.45 -35.78 -10.35
CA GLY A 28 27.08 -35.94 -9.04
C GLY A 28 26.30 -35.34 -7.86
N TYR A 29 25.17 -34.65 -8.09
CA TYR A 29 24.32 -34.14 -7.02
C TYR A 29 23.12 -35.06 -6.78
N THR A 30 22.69 -35.15 -5.52
CA THR A 30 21.49 -35.88 -5.11
C THR A 30 20.61 -35.03 -4.19
N CYS A 31 19.32 -35.38 -4.09
CA CYS A 31 18.39 -34.77 -3.16
C CYS A 31 17.70 -35.87 -2.35
N ARG A 32 17.76 -35.78 -1.01
CA ARG A 32 17.14 -36.76 -0.11
C ARG A 32 16.60 -36.12 1.17
N PRO A 33 15.69 -36.79 1.90
CA PRO A 33 15.29 -36.36 3.23
C PRO A 33 16.49 -36.25 4.18
N LEU A 34 16.37 -35.37 5.18
CA LEU A 34 17.35 -35.23 6.26
C LEU A 34 17.48 -36.56 7.02
N GLU A 35 18.70 -36.89 7.44
CA GLU A 35 19.02 -38.06 8.25
C GLU A 35 19.69 -37.65 9.56
N LYS A 36 19.58 -38.48 10.60
CA LYS A 36 20.14 -38.17 11.93
C LYS A 36 21.65 -37.94 11.87
N ALA A 37 22.36 -38.67 11.01
CA ALA A 37 23.82 -38.57 10.82
C ALA A 37 24.27 -37.26 10.15
N ASP A 38 23.35 -36.47 9.58
CA ASP A 38 23.68 -35.26 8.83
C ASP A 38 24.23 -34.10 9.69
N TYR A 39 24.23 -34.26 11.02
CA TYR A 39 25.00 -33.42 11.93
C TYR A 39 26.48 -33.33 11.52
N HIS A 40 27.07 -34.45 11.08
CA HIS A 40 28.46 -34.55 10.66
C HIS A 40 28.65 -34.27 9.15
N SER A 41 27.56 -34.01 8.42
CA SER A 41 27.55 -33.84 6.96
C SER A 41 27.40 -32.38 6.52
N ASN A 42 27.82 -31.42 7.36
CA ASN A 42 27.83 -29.97 7.07
C ASN A 42 26.44 -29.27 7.08
N PHE A 43 25.39 -29.91 7.60
CA PHE A 43 24.03 -29.34 7.62
C PHE A 43 23.94 -27.98 8.33
N LEU A 44 24.45 -27.90 9.56
CA LEU A 44 24.35 -26.69 10.38
C LEU A 44 25.13 -25.52 9.76
N ASP A 45 26.25 -25.80 9.09
CA ASP A 45 27.07 -24.77 8.45
C ASP A 45 26.41 -24.21 7.18
N VAL A 46 25.64 -25.01 6.45
CA VAL A 46 24.81 -24.51 5.35
C VAL A 46 23.73 -23.56 5.87
N LEU A 47 23.07 -23.87 7.00
CA LEU A 47 22.08 -22.98 7.61
C LEU A 47 22.67 -21.63 8.07
N ARG A 48 23.95 -21.57 8.43
CA ARG A 48 24.63 -20.32 8.83
C ARG A 48 24.70 -19.29 7.70
N VAL A 49 24.54 -19.71 6.44
CA VAL A 49 24.44 -18.78 5.30
C VAL A 49 23.13 -17.99 5.33
N LEU A 50 22.08 -18.55 5.95
CA LEU A 50 20.76 -17.93 6.06
C LEU A 50 20.64 -17.05 7.31
N THR A 51 21.01 -17.55 8.48
CA THR A 51 20.83 -16.83 9.75
C THR A 51 21.77 -17.33 10.87
N THR A 52 21.70 -16.72 12.05
CA THR A 52 22.43 -17.17 13.25
C THR A 52 21.88 -18.51 13.75
N VAL A 53 22.71 -19.56 13.72
CA VAL A 53 22.35 -20.90 14.21
C VAL A 53 22.73 -21.11 15.69
N GLY A 54 23.81 -20.47 16.15
CA GLY A 54 24.41 -20.73 17.47
C GLY A 54 25.29 -21.98 17.51
N ASP A 55 25.66 -22.40 18.72
CA ASP A 55 26.46 -23.60 18.99
C ASP A 55 25.53 -24.72 19.47
N ILE A 56 25.31 -25.72 18.60
CA ILE A 56 24.40 -26.84 18.85
C ILE A 56 25.25 -28.10 19.05
N SER A 57 25.16 -28.69 20.25
CA SER A 57 25.80 -29.99 20.52
C SER A 57 25.07 -31.14 19.84
N GLU A 58 25.77 -32.25 19.59
CA GLU A 58 25.19 -33.46 18.97
C GLU A 58 23.99 -34.00 19.76
N ALA A 59 24.01 -33.92 21.10
CA ALA A 59 22.89 -34.32 21.93
C ALA A 59 21.63 -33.44 21.70
N GLN A 60 21.80 -32.13 21.51
CA GLN A 60 20.69 -31.22 21.22
C GLN A 60 20.15 -31.41 19.80
N TRP A 61 21.05 -31.70 18.84
CA TRP A 61 20.67 -32.09 17.49
C TRP A 61 19.80 -33.35 17.51
N ASP A 62 20.27 -34.40 18.19
CA ASP A 62 19.58 -35.68 18.31
C ASP A 62 18.18 -35.53 18.89
N GLU A 63 18.05 -34.79 19.99
CA GLU A 63 16.77 -34.52 20.63
C GLU A 63 15.80 -33.81 19.68
N ARG A 64 16.28 -32.80 18.95
CA ARG A 64 15.49 -32.05 17.98
C ARG A 64 15.10 -32.90 16.77
N TYR A 65 16.02 -33.69 16.23
CA TYR A 65 15.77 -34.58 15.09
C TYR A 65 14.71 -35.63 15.45
N GLU A 66 14.83 -36.27 16.60
CA GLU A 66 13.85 -37.26 17.06
C GLU A 66 12.47 -36.65 17.29
N TRP A 67 12.41 -35.41 17.80
CA TRP A 67 11.15 -34.70 17.97
C TRP A 67 10.45 -34.43 16.62
N MET A 68 11.22 -34.07 15.58
CA MET A 68 10.70 -33.86 14.22
C MET A 68 10.34 -35.18 13.54
N SER A 69 11.14 -36.24 13.73
CA SER A 69 10.90 -37.57 13.16
C SER A 69 9.58 -38.19 13.65
N ARG A 70 9.19 -37.95 14.90
CA ARG A 70 7.86 -38.36 15.44
C ARG A 70 6.69 -37.58 14.83
N ARG A 71 6.97 -36.54 14.05
CA ARG A 71 6.02 -35.64 13.37
C ARG A 71 6.37 -35.53 11.89
N ASN A 72 6.79 -36.64 11.29
CA ASN A 72 7.17 -36.71 9.88
C ASN A 72 5.98 -36.63 8.90
N ASP A 73 4.77 -36.43 9.42
CA ASP A 73 3.58 -35.99 8.70
C ASP A 73 3.40 -34.46 8.74
N GLU A 74 4.17 -33.73 9.57
CA GLU A 74 4.18 -32.28 9.67
C GLU A 74 5.49 -31.66 9.16
N TYR A 75 6.64 -32.27 9.46
CA TYR A 75 7.97 -31.76 9.13
C TYR A 75 8.63 -32.55 8.01
N PHE A 76 8.89 -31.88 6.89
CA PHE A 76 9.55 -32.44 5.72
C PHE A 76 10.83 -31.64 5.43
N LEU A 77 11.95 -32.05 6.01
CA LEU A 77 13.27 -31.44 5.79
C LEU A 77 14.04 -32.27 4.76
N LEU A 78 14.56 -31.61 3.73
CA LEU A 78 15.36 -32.24 2.68
C LEU A 78 16.69 -31.52 2.47
N CYS A 79 17.65 -32.24 1.92
CA CYS A 79 19.01 -31.78 1.67
C CYS A 79 19.44 -32.11 0.24
N ILE A 80 20.23 -31.21 -0.35
CA ILE A 80 21.00 -31.47 -1.56
C ILE A 80 22.43 -31.79 -1.15
N ILE A 81 22.96 -32.88 -1.72
CA ILE A 81 24.28 -33.43 -1.45
C ILE A 81 25.09 -33.37 -2.74
N ASP A 82 26.35 -32.96 -2.64
CA ASP A 82 27.28 -32.91 -3.78
C ASP A 82 28.02 -34.25 -4.01
N ALA A 83 28.93 -34.26 -4.98
CA ALA A 83 29.72 -35.43 -5.35
C ALA A 83 30.71 -35.88 -4.25
N GLU A 84 31.00 -35.03 -3.25
CA GLU A 84 31.86 -35.33 -2.11
C GLU A 84 31.07 -35.83 -0.88
N ASN A 85 29.77 -36.11 -1.04
CA ASN A 85 28.84 -36.47 0.03
C ASN A 85 28.66 -35.37 1.11
N LYS A 86 28.86 -34.09 0.78
CA LYS A 86 28.59 -32.97 1.69
C LYS A 86 27.23 -32.36 1.42
N ILE A 87 26.54 -31.93 2.48
CA ILE A 87 25.34 -31.11 2.34
C ILE A 87 25.74 -29.72 1.87
N VAL A 88 25.13 -29.32 0.76
CA VAL A 88 25.38 -28.04 0.08
C VAL A 88 24.12 -27.20 -0.06
N GLY A 89 22.95 -27.77 0.24
CA GLY A 89 21.70 -27.03 0.32
C GLY A 89 20.68 -27.74 1.21
N THR A 90 19.79 -26.96 1.83
CA THR A 90 18.73 -27.45 2.71
C THR A 90 17.45 -26.64 2.54
N GLY A 91 16.30 -27.27 2.84
CA GLY A 91 15.01 -26.61 2.94
C GLY A 91 14.02 -27.45 3.74
N ALA A 92 13.04 -26.77 4.35
CA ALA A 92 12.00 -27.38 5.15
C ALA A 92 10.61 -27.05 4.61
N LEU A 93 9.69 -28.01 4.70
CA LEU A 93 8.25 -27.79 4.57
C LEU A 93 7.56 -28.20 5.87
N ILE A 94 6.76 -27.28 6.42
CA ILE A 94 5.91 -27.52 7.59
C ILE A 94 4.45 -27.54 7.14
N VAL A 95 3.75 -28.63 7.43
CA VAL A 95 2.34 -28.80 7.04
C VAL A 95 1.41 -28.47 8.20
N GLU A 96 0.65 -27.40 8.08
CA GLU A 96 -0.32 -26.94 9.06
C GLU A 96 -1.73 -27.46 8.73
N ARG A 97 -2.41 -28.02 9.73
CA ARG A 97 -3.80 -28.49 9.63
C ARG A 97 -4.77 -27.34 9.92
N LYS A 98 -5.81 -27.16 9.09
CA LYS A 98 -6.82 -26.10 9.24
C LYS A 98 -8.23 -26.70 9.35
N PHE A 99 -9.15 -26.02 10.05
CA PHE A 99 -10.59 -26.34 9.95
C PHE A 99 -11.23 -25.79 8.66
N ILE A 100 -10.74 -24.64 8.20
CA ILE A 100 -11.18 -24.01 6.94
C ILE A 100 -10.79 -24.86 5.72
N HIS A 101 -11.44 -24.61 4.58
CA HIS A 101 -11.27 -25.41 3.36
C HIS A 101 -11.54 -26.91 3.58
N GLN A 102 -12.60 -27.23 4.34
CA GLN A 102 -13.04 -28.60 4.61
C GLN A 102 -11.96 -29.47 5.26
N LEU A 103 -11.41 -29.01 6.39
CA LEU A 103 -10.30 -29.68 7.08
C LEU A 103 -8.98 -29.70 6.27
N GLY A 104 -8.75 -28.65 5.46
CA GLY A 104 -7.63 -28.60 4.52
C GLY A 104 -6.25 -28.40 5.17
N LEU A 105 -5.19 -28.65 4.39
CA LEU A 105 -3.79 -28.52 4.80
C LEU A 105 -3.09 -27.34 4.10
N VAL A 106 -2.16 -26.68 4.79
CA VAL A 106 -1.34 -25.59 4.25
C VAL A 106 0.14 -25.92 4.44
N GLY A 107 0.93 -25.82 3.38
CA GLY A 107 2.38 -25.95 3.45
C GLY A 107 3.06 -24.62 3.74
N HIS A 108 4.11 -24.62 4.56
CA HIS A 108 4.98 -23.47 4.83
C HIS A 108 6.42 -23.86 4.53
N ILE A 109 7.03 -23.23 3.54
CA ILE A 109 8.43 -23.43 3.17
C ILE A 109 9.29 -22.53 4.05
N GLU A 110 10.25 -23.14 4.74
CA GLU A 110 11.13 -22.50 5.70
C GLU A 110 12.59 -22.91 5.45
N ASP A 111 13.53 -22.16 6.05
CA ASP A 111 14.95 -22.51 6.19
C ASP A 111 15.67 -22.90 4.89
N ILE A 112 15.37 -22.21 3.79
CA ILE A 112 16.03 -22.43 2.49
C ILE A 112 17.44 -21.84 2.50
N ALA A 113 18.46 -22.68 2.41
CA ALA A 113 19.85 -22.27 2.37
C ALA A 113 20.66 -23.06 1.33
N VAL A 114 21.60 -22.40 0.68
CA VAL A 114 22.57 -23.01 -0.25
C VAL A 114 23.95 -22.45 0.09
N ALA A 115 24.94 -23.34 0.24
CA ALA A 115 26.33 -22.99 0.51
C ALA A 115 26.85 -21.95 -0.50
N LYS A 116 27.60 -20.94 -0.04
CA LYS A 116 27.99 -19.77 -0.86
C LYS A 116 28.73 -20.14 -2.15
N ASP A 117 29.60 -21.14 -2.08
CA ASP A 117 30.38 -21.69 -3.20
C ASP A 117 29.56 -22.57 -4.17
N GLN A 118 28.31 -22.87 -3.81
CA GLN A 118 27.38 -23.71 -4.57
C GLN A 118 26.17 -22.92 -5.12
N GLN A 119 26.11 -21.62 -4.84
CA GLN A 119 25.08 -20.72 -5.38
C GLN A 119 25.23 -20.54 -6.89
N GLY A 120 24.16 -20.09 -7.58
CA GLY A 120 24.13 -19.94 -9.04
C GLY A 120 23.90 -21.23 -9.83
N LYS A 121 24.06 -22.42 -9.23
CA LYS A 121 23.87 -23.74 -9.87
C LYS A 121 22.41 -24.24 -9.90
N LYS A 122 21.45 -23.35 -9.69
CA LYS A 122 20.00 -23.65 -9.61
C LYS A 122 19.58 -24.63 -8.48
N LEU A 123 20.45 -24.91 -7.50
CA LEU A 123 20.14 -25.84 -6.40
C LEU A 123 18.99 -25.36 -5.51
N GLY A 124 18.94 -24.07 -5.17
CA GLY A 124 17.83 -23.49 -4.40
C GLY A 124 16.47 -23.64 -5.09
N LEU A 125 16.44 -23.51 -6.42
CA LEU A 125 15.24 -23.78 -7.22
C LEU A 125 14.80 -25.25 -7.11
N ARG A 126 15.74 -26.19 -7.11
CA ARG A 126 15.44 -27.63 -6.98
C ARG A 126 14.88 -27.97 -5.60
N ILE A 127 15.40 -27.36 -4.54
CA ILE A 127 14.88 -27.51 -3.17
C ILE A 127 13.41 -27.10 -3.11
N ILE A 128 13.08 -25.90 -3.62
CA ILE A 128 11.70 -25.38 -3.63
C ILE A 128 10.79 -26.29 -4.46
N GLN A 129 11.21 -26.72 -5.65
CA GLN A 129 10.43 -27.63 -6.50
C GLN A 129 10.15 -28.97 -5.81
N ALA A 130 11.11 -29.49 -5.05
CA ALA A 130 10.92 -30.72 -4.28
C ALA A 130 9.92 -30.49 -3.13
N LEU A 131 10.02 -29.39 -2.39
CA LEU A 131 9.11 -29.07 -1.28
C LEU A 131 7.67 -28.79 -1.77
N ASP A 132 7.50 -28.09 -2.88
CA ASP A 132 6.19 -27.88 -3.51
C ASP A 132 5.54 -29.21 -3.90
N PHE A 133 6.32 -30.11 -4.51
CA PHE A 133 5.84 -31.44 -4.86
C PHE A 133 5.42 -32.26 -3.63
N VAL A 134 6.20 -32.18 -2.53
CA VAL A 134 5.82 -32.82 -1.25
C VAL A 134 4.48 -32.26 -0.77
N ALA A 135 4.33 -30.92 -0.74
CA ALA A 135 3.13 -30.25 -0.26
C ALA A 135 1.87 -30.65 -1.05
N GLU A 136 1.98 -30.73 -2.39
CA GLU A 136 0.89 -31.20 -3.25
C GLU A 136 0.55 -32.68 -2.96
N LYS A 137 1.57 -33.55 -2.88
CA LYS A 137 1.37 -34.98 -2.64
C LYS A 137 0.72 -35.29 -1.30
N VAL A 138 0.98 -34.49 -0.27
CA VAL A 138 0.36 -34.66 1.05
C VAL A 138 -1.01 -33.97 1.15
N GLY A 139 -1.46 -33.26 0.12
CA GLY A 139 -2.80 -32.69 0.03
C GLY A 139 -2.94 -31.25 0.52
N CYS A 140 -1.86 -30.47 0.51
CA CYS A 140 -1.95 -29.03 0.80
C CYS A 140 -2.70 -28.29 -0.30
N TYR A 141 -3.68 -27.46 0.06
CA TYR A 141 -4.42 -26.65 -0.91
C TYR A 141 -3.68 -25.37 -1.31
N LYS A 142 -2.61 -25.02 -0.58
CA LYS A 142 -1.66 -23.94 -0.90
C LYS A 142 -0.34 -24.11 -0.15
N VAL A 143 0.72 -23.47 -0.66
CA VAL A 143 2.03 -23.35 -0.01
C VAL A 143 2.34 -21.87 0.24
N CYS A 144 3.04 -21.55 1.34
CA CYS A 144 3.47 -20.22 1.73
C CYS A 144 5.01 -20.17 1.87
N ALA A 145 5.66 -19.09 1.47
CA ALA A 145 7.09 -18.84 1.69
C ALA A 145 7.32 -17.34 1.95
N MET A 146 8.20 -16.98 2.88
CA MET A 146 8.55 -15.58 3.16
C MET A 146 9.91 -15.22 2.52
N PRO A 147 9.98 -14.27 1.58
CA PRO A 147 11.25 -13.84 1.00
C PRO A 147 11.96 -12.75 1.83
N ASP A 148 13.30 -12.71 1.71
CA ASP A 148 14.17 -11.70 2.30
C ASP A 148 14.18 -10.40 1.45
N PRO A 149 13.72 -9.24 1.98
CA PRO A 149 13.56 -8.00 1.24
C PRO A 149 14.87 -7.27 0.91
N VAL A 150 15.99 -7.57 1.56
CA VAL A 150 17.29 -6.91 1.29
C VAL A 150 17.75 -7.17 -0.16
N ARG A 151 17.47 -8.38 -0.68
CA ARG A 151 17.87 -8.78 -2.04
C ARG A 151 17.02 -8.15 -3.15
N GLU A 152 15.82 -7.66 -2.82
CA GLU A 152 14.94 -6.95 -3.75
C GLU A 152 15.44 -5.52 -4.03
N ILE A 153 16.16 -4.92 -3.09
CA ILE A 153 16.80 -3.60 -3.22
C ILE A 153 18.04 -3.66 -4.12
N GLU A 154 18.75 -4.79 -4.16
CA GLU A 154 20.02 -4.94 -4.87
C GLU A 154 19.87 -5.33 -6.35
N GLY A 155 18.66 -5.66 -6.81
CA GLY A 155 18.47 -6.14 -8.18
C GLY A 155 19.15 -7.49 -8.45
N ASP A 156 19.36 -8.31 -7.41
CA ASP A 156 20.01 -9.60 -7.55
C ASP A 156 19.15 -10.56 -8.39
N GLU A 157 19.66 -10.91 -9.57
CA GLU A 157 18.96 -11.64 -10.64
C GLU A 157 18.47 -13.02 -10.17
N LEU A 158 19.19 -13.66 -9.24
CA LEU A 158 18.77 -14.95 -8.66
C LEU A 158 17.56 -14.79 -7.75
N SER A 159 17.48 -13.69 -7.00
CA SER A 159 16.36 -13.40 -6.10
C SER A 159 15.08 -13.07 -6.91
N LEU A 160 15.24 -12.27 -7.95
CA LEU A 160 14.11 -11.90 -8.80
C LEU A 160 13.63 -13.08 -9.66
N SER A 161 14.52 -14.01 -10.05
CA SER A 161 14.09 -15.23 -10.77
C SER A 161 13.22 -16.17 -9.92
N TRP A 162 13.43 -16.22 -8.59
CA TRP A 162 12.60 -17.05 -7.69
C TRP A 162 11.20 -16.48 -7.54
N ALA A 163 11.06 -15.16 -7.34
CA ALA A 163 9.76 -14.50 -7.17
C ALA A 163 8.92 -14.65 -8.45
N ARG A 164 9.60 -14.53 -9.59
CA ARG A 164 9.02 -14.62 -10.93
C ARG A 164 8.60 -16.06 -11.29
N GLN A 165 9.38 -17.09 -10.96
CA GLN A 165 9.03 -18.49 -11.23
C GLN A 165 7.97 -19.06 -10.27
N ALA A 166 7.98 -18.66 -8.99
CA ALA A 166 6.94 -19.02 -8.02
C ALA A 166 5.56 -18.46 -8.42
N LEU A 167 5.54 -17.22 -8.94
CA LEU A 167 4.33 -16.62 -9.50
C LEU A 167 3.85 -17.35 -10.77
N GLU A 168 4.72 -18.00 -11.54
CA GLU A 168 4.39 -18.66 -12.80
C GLU A 168 3.70 -20.03 -12.63
N ARG A 169 3.89 -20.73 -11.51
CA ARG A 169 3.46 -22.14 -11.31
C ARG A 169 2.21 -22.39 -10.44
N LYS A 170 1.46 -21.35 -10.05
CA LYS A 170 0.20 -21.45 -9.26
C LYS A 170 0.30 -22.07 -7.84
N THR A 171 1.47 -22.35 -7.27
CA THR A 171 1.57 -22.95 -5.91
C THR A 171 1.57 -21.92 -4.76
N LEU A 172 1.84 -20.65 -5.05
CA LEU A 172 1.85 -19.55 -4.08
C LEU A 172 0.85 -18.47 -4.49
N ASP A 173 -0.15 -18.21 -3.62
CA ASP A 173 -0.97 -16.99 -3.63
C ASP A 173 -0.34 -16.00 -2.64
N PRO A 174 0.50 -15.04 -3.07
CA PRO A 174 1.21 -14.17 -2.15
C PRO A 174 0.23 -13.32 -1.33
N LEU A 175 -0.86 -12.83 -1.95
CA LEU A 175 -1.87 -12.00 -1.27
C LEU A 175 -2.76 -12.82 -0.33
N GLY A 176 -3.24 -14.00 -0.73
CA GLY A 176 -4.10 -14.83 0.11
C GLY A 176 -3.37 -15.56 1.23
N SER A 177 -2.10 -15.89 1.08
CA SER A 177 -1.24 -16.45 2.15
C SER A 177 -0.95 -15.40 3.23
N LEU A 178 -0.57 -14.19 2.82
CA LEU A 178 -0.37 -13.03 3.70
C LEU A 178 -1.64 -12.64 4.48
N LEU A 179 -2.83 -12.68 3.85
CA LEU A 179 -4.12 -12.42 4.52
C LEU A 179 -4.54 -13.53 5.50
N THR A 180 -4.14 -14.78 5.26
CA THR A 180 -4.47 -15.89 6.17
C THR A 180 -3.56 -15.91 7.39
N CYS A 181 -2.29 -15.54 7.21
CA CYS A 181 -1.31 -15.37 8.28
C CYS A 181 -1.66 -14.15 9.17
N ALA A 182 -2.17 -13.07 8.58
CA ALA A 182 -2.67 -11.88 9.30
C ALA A 182 -3.88 -12.15 10.22
N ARG A 183 -4.57 -13.28 10.04
CA ARG A 183 -5.68 -13.69 10.93
C ARG A 183 -5.23 -14.43 12.18
N HIS A 184 -4.02 -14.99 12.25
CA HIS A 184 -3.64 -15.92 13.33
C HIS A 184 -2.45 -15.54 14.23
N ASN A 185 -1.53 -14.61 13.89
CA ASN A 185 -0.61 -14.08 14.92
C ASN A 185 0.20 -12.81 14.60
N SER A 186 0.54 -12.09 15.68
CA SER A 186 1.43 -10.93 15.86
C SER A 186 1.15 -9.63 15.09
N LYS A 187 1.13 -8.51 15.83
CA LYS A 187 1.04 -7.10 15.36
C LYS A 187 2.07 -6.74 14.26
N ILE A 188 3.14 -7.53 14.12
CA ILE A 188 4.24 -7.32 13.17
C ILE A 188 3.82 -7.70 11.75
N LEU A 189 3.13 -8.83 11.55
CA LEU A 189 2.69 -9.27 10.21
C LEU A 189 1.58 -8.38 9.63
N LYS A 190 0.66 -7.89 10.47
CA LYS A 190 -0.29 -6.84 10.05
C LYS A 190 0.46 -5.59 9.59
N SER A 191 1.50 -5.18 10.30
CA SER A 191 2.30 -4.01 9.96
C SER A 191 3.07 -4.18 8.65
N TYR A 192 3.60 -5.38 8.37
CA TYR A 192 4.27 -5.71 7.11
C TYR A 192 3.27 -5.78 5.93
N LEU A 193 2.09 -6.36 6.16
CA LEU A 193 1.03 -6.38 5.17
C LEU A 193 0.50 -4.97 4.84
N ILE A 194 0.34 -4.14 5.86
CA ILE A 194 0.00 -2.72 5.70
C ILE A 194 1.11 -1.98 4.94
N ALA A 195 2.37 -2.35 5.16
CA ALA A 195 3.50 -1.76 4.43
C ALA A 195 3.47 -2.11 2.94
N VAL A 196 3.15 -3.36 2.59
CA VAL A 196 2.93 -3.81 1.21
C VAL A 196 1.66 -3.18 0.63
N MET A 197 0.52 -3.22 1.33
CA MET A 197 -0.77 -2.71 0.84
C MET A 197 -0.81 -1.18 0.66
N ALA A 198 -0.17 -0.43 1.57
CA ALA A 198 -0.01 1.01 1.42
C ALA A 198 1.02 1.39 0.33
N GLN A 199 1.99 0.52 0.08
CA GLN A 199 2.85 0.60 -1.09
C GLN A 199 2.15 0.17 -2.38
N GLU A 200 1.02 -0.54 -2.35
CA GLU A 200 0.31 -1.06 -3.54
C GLU A 200 -0.92 -0.25 -3.96
N ASP A 201 -1.30 0.81 -3.24
CA ASP A 201 -2.57 1.55 -3.44
C ASP A 201 -3.83 0.65 -3.27
N ILE A 202 -3.68 -0.49 -2.61
CA ILE A 202 -4.79 -1.39 -2.28
C ILE A 202 -5.39 -0.90 -0.97
N THR A 203 -6.44 -0.08 -1.07
CA THR A 203 -7.17 0.36 0.12
C THR A 203 -7.70 -0.87 0.89
N GLU A 204 -7.43 -0.91 2.21
CA GLU A 204 -7.87 -1.96 3.15
C GLU A 204 -9.42 -2.15 3.14
N GLU A 205 -10.16 -1.23 2.54
CA GLU A 205 -11.61 -1.23 2.50
C GLU A 205 -12.23 -2.21 1.50
N PHE A 206 -11.48 -2.76 0.54
CA PHE A 206 -12.02 -3.63 -0.52
C PHE A 206 -12.14 -5.12 -0.17
N TYR A 207 -11.69 -5.53 1.02
CA TYR A 207 -11.87 -6.89 1.55
C TYR A 207 -12.84 -6.93 2.76
N GLY A 208 -13.41 -5.79 3.13
CA GLY A 208 -14.34 -5.63 4.26
C GLY A 208 -15.82 -5.88 3.95
N CYS A 209 -16.17 -6.41 2.78
CA CYS A 209 -17.53 -6.90 2.56
C CYS A 209 -17.70 -8.22 3.32
N LYS A 210 -18.01 -8.13 4.62
CA LYS A 210 -18.75 -9.20 5.28
C LYS A 210 -20.07 -9.32 4.51
N LEU A 211 -20.17 -10.30 3.62
CA LEU A 211 -21.47 -10.98 3.47
C LEU A 211 -21.85 -11.39 4.89
N GLN A 212 -22.88 -10.76 5.42
CA GLN A 212 -23.49 -11.20 6.65
C GLN A 212 -24.05 -12.60 6.38
N ASP A 213 -23.32 -13.63 6.79
CA ASP A 213 -23.91 -14.94 7.02
C ASP A 213 -24.82 -14.79 8.24
N THR A 214 -26.06 -14.34 8.02
CA THR A 214 -27.13 -14.51 9.00
C THR A 214 -27.56 -15.97 8.97
N ASN A 215 -26.75 -16.85 9.57
CA ASN A 215 -27.22 -18.16 10.02
C ASN A 215 -27.93 -17.98 11.36
N GLU A 216 -29.12 -17.38 11.32
CA GLU A 216 -30.14 -17.66 12.32
C GLU A 216 -31.22 -18.48 11.62
N LEU A 217 -31.23 -19.78 11.91
CA LEU A 217 -32.31 -20.68 11.52
C LEU A 217 -33.53 -20.33 12.39
N PRO A 218 -34.66 -19.84 11.84
CA PRO A 218 -35.91 -19.90 12.55
C PRO A 218 -36.47 -21.32 12.38
N GLU A 219 -36.80 -21.97 13.49
CA GLU A 219 -37.65 -23.15 13.47
C GLU A 219 -39.00 -22.79 12.82
N VAL A 220 -39.38 -23.47 11.73
CA VAL A 220 -40.70 -23.36 11.11
C VAL A 220 -41.43 -24.70 11.23
N PRO A 221 -42.70 -24.72 11.69
CA PRO A 221 -43.47 -25.95 11.86
C PRO A 221 -43.84 -26.61 10.53
N ALA A 222 -44.05 -27.92 10.59
CA ALA A 222 -44.36 -28.78 9.47
C ALA A 222 -45.64 -28.37 8.69
N GLY A 223 -45.54 -28.42 7.36
CA GLY A 223 -46.66 -28.58 6.44
C GLY A 223 -46.75 -27.50 5.37
N TYR A 224 -46.28 -27.81 4.15
CA TYR A 224 -46.92 -27.52 2.84
C TYR A 224 -45.88 -27.82 1.72
N HIS A 225 -46.12 -28.88 0.95
CA HIS A 225 -45.33 -29.20 -0.24
C HIS A 225 -45.62 -28.19 -1.36
N LYS A 226 -44.58 -27.53 -1.89
CA LYS A 226 -44.56 -26.92 -3.24
C LYS A 226 -43.40 -27.53 -4.03
N PRO A 227 -43.55 -27.79 -5.34
CA PRO A 227 -42.55 -28.50 -6.13
C PRO A 227 -41.27 -27.66 -6.30
N ALA A 228 -40.14 -28.34 -6.26
CA ALA A 228 -38.80 -27.76 -6.30
C ALA A 228 -38.56 -26.94 -7.59
N ALA A 229 -38.35 -25.63 -7.43
CA ALA A 229 -37.63 -24.84 -8.41
C ALA A 229 -36.13 -25.10 -8.22
N SER A 230 -35.43 -25.35 -9.32
CA SER A 230 -33.97 -25.45 -9.37
C SER A 230 -33.32 -24.19 -8.76
N PRO A 231 -32.17 -24.32 -8.06
CA PRO A 231 -31.49 -23.16 -7.50
C PRO A 231 -30.94 -22.31 -8.65
N LYS A 232 -31.51 -21.13 -8.90
CA LYS A 232 -30.87 -20.13 -9.75
C LYS A 232 -29.53 -19.79 -9.10
N ALA A 233 -28.44 -20.08 -9.79
CA ALA A 233 -27.10 -19.64 -9.39
C ALA A 233 -27.14 -18.12 -9.14
N ASN A 234 -26.38 -17.66 -8.16
CA ASN A 234 -26.30 -16.24 -7.83
C ASN A 234 -25.58 -15.52 -8.99
N LEU A 235 -26.35 -15.07 -10.01
CA LEU A 235 -25.92 -14.41 -11.26
C LEU A 235 -25.09 -13.14 -11.04
N ASP A 236 -24.96 -12.76 -9.77
CA ASP A 236 -24.28 -11.60 -9.27
C ASP A 236 -22.80 -11.81 -8.94
N LYS A 237 -22.35 -13.06 -8.83
CA LYS A 237 -20.95 -13.38 -8.53
C LYS A 237 -20.15 -13.49 -9.82
N PHE A 238 -18.96 -12.88 -9.86
CA PHE A 238 -18.02 -13.05 -10.98
C PHE A 238 -17.75 -14.54 -11.21
N SER A 239 -18.05 -15.00 -12.42
CA SER A 239 -17.80 -16.36 -12.88
C SER A 239 -17.37 -16.31 -14.35
N PRO A 240 -16.10 -16.62 -14.68
CA PRO A 240 -15.67 -16.70 -16.07
C PRO A 240 -16.36 -17.88 -16.78
N TYR A 241 -16.56 -17.76 -18.09
CA TYR A 241 -17.04 -18.86 -18.91
C TYR A 241 -15.97 -19.94 -19.07
N ASP A 242 -16.40 -21.19 -19.13
CA ASP A 242 -15.55 -22.29 -19.60
C ASP A 242 -15.38 -22.18 -21.13
N GLU A 243 -14.24 -22.61 -21.67
CA GLU A 243 -13.89 -22.47 -23.09
C GLU A 243 -14.93 -23.13 -24.01
N THR A 244 -15.62 -24.16 -23.53
CA THR A 244 -16.68 -24.88 -24.28
C THR A 244 -18.07 -24.25 -24.18
N ASN A 245 -18.29 -23.37 -23.21
CA ASN A 245 -19.61 -22.84 -22.84
C ASN A 245 -19.74 -21.32 -23.08
N ALA A 246 -18.69 -20.67 -23.57
CA ALA A 246 -18.72 -19.25 -23.87
C ALA A 246 -19.69 -18.95 -25.05
N PRO A 247 -20.48 -17.87 -24.96
CA PRO A 247 -21.38 -17.48 -26.05
C PRO A 247 -20.58 -17.10 -27.30
N GLY A 248 -20.97 -17.66 -28.45
CA GLY A 248 -20.33 -17.36 -29.73
C GLY A 248 -20.74 -16.00 -30.27
N ILE A 249 -20.02 -14.95 -29.86
CA ILE A 249 -20.22 -13.55 -30.29
C ILE A 249 -19.02 -13.11 -31.14
N SER A 250 -19.27 -12.64 -32.37
CA SER A 250 -18.20 -12.11 -33.21
C SER A 250 -17.62 -10.82 -32.60
N SER A 251 -16.32 -10.76 -32.36
CA SER A 251 -15.64 -9.61 -31.77
C SER A 251 -15.55 -8.38 -32.70
N GLY A 252 -15.63 -8.59 -34.02
CA GLY A 252 -15.28 -7.56 -35.02
C GLY A 252 -13.77 -7.34 -35.19
N LEU A 253 -12.94 -8.00 -34.37
CA LEU A 253 -11.50 -8.03 -34.50
C LEU A 253 -11.07 -9.17 -35.45
N PRO A 254 -10.04 -8.99 -36.29
CA PRO A 254 -9.55 -10.04 -37.17
C PRO A 254 -9.13 -11.29 -36.38
N PRO A 255 -9.79 -12.46 -36.55
CA PRO A 255 -9.52 -13.67 -35.76
C PRO A 255 -8.12 -14.25 -36.02
N GLU A 256 -7.50 -13.94 -37.15
CA GLU A 256 -6.13 -14.31 -37.48
C GLU A 256 -5.08 -13.53 -36.67
N LEU A 257 -5.44 -12.38 -36.09
CA LEU A 257 -4.56 -11.55 -35.25
C LEU A 257 -4.95 -11.64 -33.77
N TRP A 258 -6.25 -11.70 -33.47
CA TRP A 258 -6.77 -11.56 -32.12
C TRP A 258 -7.29 -12.87 -31.56
N THR A 259 -6.74 -13.27 -30.41
CA THR A 259 -7.17 -14.46 -29.67
C THR A 259 -7.98 -14.04 -28.44
N ILE A 260 -9.18 -14.59 -28.27
CA ILE A 260 -9.93 -14.45 -27.02
C ILE A 260 -9.22 -15.22 -25.90
N VAL A 261 -9.02 -14.58 -24.75
CA VAL A 261 -8.26 -15.16 -23.63
C VAL A 261 -9.17 -15.47 -22.45
N GLN A 262 -10.09 -14.57 -22.11
CA GLN A 262 -11.05 -14.75 -21.01
C GLN A 262 -12.37 -14.05 -21.33
N SER A 263 -13.48 -14.58 -20.81
CA SER A 263 -14.80 -14.00 -20.98
C SER A 263 -15.67 -14.29 -19.75
N ALA A 264 -16.58 -13.37 -19.41
CA ALA A 264 -17.53 -13.54 -18.32
C ALA A 264 -18.86 -12.85 -18.61
N ALA A 265 -19.92 -13.39 -18.01
CA ALA A 265 -21.22 -12.75 -17.95
C ALA A 265 -21.14 -11.44 -17.13
N ALA A 266 -21.96 -10.45 -17.48
CA ALA A 266 -21.98 -9.15 -16.82
C ALA A 266 -23.41 -8.59 -16.73
N SER A 267 -23.76 -8.04 -15.57
CA SER A 267 -25.12 -7.56 -15.25
C SER A 267 -25.24 -6.04 -15.06
N PHE A 268 -24.16 -5.28 -15.29
CA PHE A 268 -24.13 -3.83 -15.08
C PHE A 268 -24.34 -3.05 -16.39
N ALA A 269 -24.92 -1.85 -16.30
CA ALA A 269 -25.11 -1.00 -17.47
C ALA A 269 -23.78 -0.46 -18.03
N PRO A 270 -23.70 -0.10 -19.34
CA PRO A 270 -22.46 0.33 -19.98
C PRO A 270 -21.75 1.52 -19.34
N GLN A 271 -22.48 2.46 -18.75
CA GLN A 271 -21.85 3.63 -18.13
C GLN A 271 -20.83 3.25 -17.04
N PHE A 272 -21.06 2.17 -16.29
CA PHE A 272 -20.15 1.73 -15.24
C PHE A 272 -18.87 1.12 -15.82
N PHE A 273 -18.97 0.37 -16.91
CA PHE A 273 -17.81 -0.14 -17.63
C PHE A 273 -16.95 1.00 -18.21
N LEU A 274 -17.61 2.01 -18.80
CA LEU A 274 -16.92 3.17 -19.36
C LEU A 274 -16.24 4.01 -18.28
N GLU A 275 -16.90 4.22 -17.13
CA GLU A 275 -16.32 4.93 -15.99
C GLU A 275 -15.09 4.18 -15.44
N VAL A 276 -15.18 2.86 -15.25
CA VAL A 276 -14.03 2.04 -14.82
C VAL A 276 -12.91 2.09 -15.86
N SER A 277 -13.23 1.96 -17.14
CA SER A 277 -12.24 2.01 -18.22
C SER A 277 -11.50 3.35 -18.23
N SER A 278 -12.21 4.45 -18.00
CA SER A 278 -11.62 5.79 -17.86
C SER A 278 -10.72 5.88 -16.62
N GLN A 279 -11.19 5.41 -15.46
CA GLN A 279 -10.38 5.37 -14.22
C GLN A 279 -9.07 4.58 -14.38
N LEU A 280 -9.12 3.47 -15.14
CA LEU A 280 -7.96 2.64 -15.44
C LEU A 280 -6.94 3.33 -16.36
N LEU A 281 -7.31 4.36 -17.11
CA LEU A 281 -6.38 5.14 -17.93
C LEU A 281 -5.37 5.89 -17.05
N GLU A 282 -5.87 6.57 -16.02
CA GLU A 282 -5.09 7.39 -15.08
C GLU A 282 -4.46 6.57 -13.96
N ASN A 283 -5.14 5.50 -13.50
CA ASN A 283 -4.76 4.71 -12.33
C ASN A 283 -4.45 3.25 -12.73
N PRO A 284 -3.39 3.00 -13.52
CA PRO A 284 -3.06 1.65 -13.99
C PRO A 284 -2.65 0.72 -12.84
N ASN A 285 -2.25 1.29 -11.70
CA ASN A 285 -1.93 0.59 -10.46
C ASN A 285 -3.09 -0.27 -9.92
N LEU A 286 -4.34 0.05 -10.29
CA LEU A 286 -5.50 -0.79 -9.96
C LEU A 286 -5.45 -2.17 -10.62
N THR A 287 -4.75 -2.30 -11.74
CA THR A 287 -4.63 -3.57 -12.50
C THR A 287 -3.24 -4.19 -12.43
N ALA A 288 -2.21 -3.39 -12.16
CA ALA A 288 -0.84 -3.86 -11.98
C ALA A 288 -0.16 -3.15 -10.80
N SER A 289 0.05 -3.86 -9.69
CA SER A 289 0.63 -3.30 -8.46
C SER A 289 2.05 -2.77 -8.65
N TYR A 290 2.79 -3.21 -9.67
CA TYR A 290 4.13 -2.72 -10.00
C TYR A 290 4.15 -1.30 -10.60
N LEU A 291 3.01 -0.77 -11.02
CA LEU A 291 2.88 0.58 -11.55
C LEU A 291 2.58 1.57 -10.43
N ALA A 292 3.23 2.74 -10.50
CA ALA A 292 3.02 3.85 -9.58
C ALA A 292 1.86 4.75 -10.02
N ARG A 293 1.83 5.09 -11.33
CA ARG A 293 0.84 5.95 -11.97
C ARG A 293 0.93 5.87 -13.51
N ALA A 294 0.03 6.55 -14.20
CA ALA A 294 0.18 6.89 -15.62
C ALA A 294 0.32 8.41 -15.81
N GLU A 295 1.12 8.83 -16.79
CA GLU A 295 1.19 10.22 -17.24
C GLU A 295 0.54 10.34 -18.62
N LEU A 296 -0.53 11.12 -18.73
CA LEU A 296 -1.25 11.29 -19.99
C LEU A 296 -0.53 12.31 -20.86
N SER A 297 0.10 11.83 -21.94
CA SER A 297 0.81 12.66 -22.91
C SER A 297 -0.12 13.31 -23.94
N TYR A 298 -1.26 12.67 -24.22
CA TYR A 298 -2.30 13.18 -25.11
C TYR A 298 -3.67 12.64 -24.72
N GLN A 299 -4.71 13.46 -24.84
CA GLN A 299 -6.10 13.10 -24.58
C GLN A 299 -7.00 13.77 -25.61
N SER A 300 -7.74 12.99 -26.39
CA SER A 300 -8.64 13.54 -27.40
C SER A 300 -9.87 14.23 -26.81
N PHE A 301 -10.26 13.91 -25.57
CA PHE A 301 -11.43 14.50 -24.90
C PHE A 301 -11.38 16.03 -24.80
N THR A 302 -10.17 16.58 -24.74
CA THR A 302 -9.91 18.01 -24.58
C THR A 302 -9.44 18.67 -25.87
N ASP A 303 -9.33 17.91 -26.97
CA ASP A 303 -8.82 18.39 -28.24
C ASP A 303 -9.97 18.56 -29.26
N PRO A 304 -10.38 19.80 -29.58
CA PRO A 304 -11.47 20.06 -30.53
C PRO A 304 -11.09 19.71 -31.97
N THR A 305 -9.81 19.42 -32.25
CA THR A 305 -9.31 19.04 -33.58
C THR A 305 -9.22 17.53 -33.77
N PHE A 306 -9.72 16.74 -32.80
CA PHE A 306 -9.75 15.29 -32.89
C PHE A 306 -10.55 14.82 -34.12
N ASN A 307 -9.91 13.98 -34.94
CA ASN A 307 -10.47 13.40 -36.15
C ASN A 307 -10.51 11.87 -36.03
N PRO A 308 -11.67 11.26 -35.74
CA PRO A 308 -11.77 9.82 -35.55
C PRO A 308 -11.57 8.99 -36.83
N LYS A 309 -11.55 9.64 -38.01
CA LYS A 309 -11.37 8.99 -39.32
C LYS A 309 -9.94 9.13 -39.85
N ALA A 310 -9.01 9.56 -39.01
CA ALA A 310 -7.61 9.71 -39.38
C ALA A 310 -6.98 8.39 -39.84
N ARG A 311 -6.19 8.44 -40.91
CA ARG A 311 -5.43 7.30 -41.43
C ARG A 311 -3.96 7.32 -41.02
N THR A 312 -3.48 8.48 -40.56
CA THR A 312 -2.14 8.65 -40.03
C THR A 312 -2.23 9.23 -38.62
N PRO A 313 -1.26 8.94 -37.73
CA PRO A 313 -1.21 9.53 -36.40
C PRO A 313 -1.30 11.05 -36.41
N GLU A 314 -0.63 11.72 -37.36
CA GLU A 314 -0.59 13.18 -37.47
C GLU A 314 -1.96 13.78 -37.85
N ASP A 315 -2.79 13.05 -38.58
CA ASP A 315 -4.13 13.48 -38.98
C ASP A 315 -5.17 13.33 -37.86
N LEU A 316 -4.83 12.64 -36.77
CA LEU A 316 -5.74 12.34 -35.67
C LEU A 316 -6.07 13.59 -34.85
N ALA A 317 -5.14 14.54 -34.72
CA ALA A 317 -5.35 15.84 -34.12
C ALA A 317 -4.19 16.79 -34.43
N SER A 318 -4.49 18.09 -34.47
CA SER A 318 -3.52 19.12 -34.86
C SER A 318 -2.31 19.22 -33.94
N ILE A 319 -2.44 18.87 -32.65
CA ILE A 319 -1.36 18.93 -31.66
C ILE A 319 -0.32 17.81 -31.85
N ILE A 320 -0.69 16.70 -32.49
CA ILE A 320 0.14 15.47 -32.53
C ILE A 320 1.47 15.70 -33.25
N LYS A 321 1.48 16.54 -34.28
CA LYS A 321 2.71 16.92 -34.99
C LYS A 321 3.76 17.61 -34.10
N HIS A 322 3.33 18.18 -32.98
CA HIS A 322 4.18 18.84 -32.00
C HIS A 322 4.57 17.93 -30.84
N LEU A 323 3.97 16.74 -30.72
CA LEU A 323 4.38 15.74 -29.73
C LEU A 323 5.70 15.07 -30.16
N LYS A 324 6.50 14.70 -29.16
CA LYS A 324 7.65 13.82 -29.34
C LYS A 324 7.21 12.54 -30.03
N SER A 325 8.06 11.99 -30.90
CA SER A 325 7.75 10.79 -31.68
C SER A 325 7.24 9.61 -30.83
N GLU A 326 7.85 9.39 -29.67
CA GLU A 326 7.46 8.36 -28.70
C GLU A 326 6.08 8.57 -28.06
N CYS A 327 5.60 9.81 -28.02
CA CYS A 327 4.31 10.22 -27.46
C CYS A 327 3.20 10.31 -28.52
N ARG A 328 3.49 10.03 -29.79
CA ARG A 328 2.47 10.02 -30.85
C ARG A 328 1.62 8.76 -30.74
N PRO A 329 0.31 8.84 -31.01
CA PRO A 329 -0.57 7.69 -30.94
C PRO A 329 -0.22 6.64 -32.01
N ARG A 330 -0.34 5.37 -31.65
CA ARG A 330 -0.30 4.24 -32.59
C ARG A 330 -1.73 3.89 -32.99
N LEU A 331 -2.07 3.99 -34.27
CA LEU A 331 -3.42 3.66 -34.75
C LEU A 331 -3.58 2.15 -34.97
N VAL A 332 -4.84 1.69 -34.97
CA VAL A 332 -5.19 0.35 -35.47
C VAL A 332 -5.31 0.43 -36.99
N ASP A 333 -4.46 -0.30 -37.72
CA ASP A 333 -4.42 -0.29 -39.18
C ASP A 333 -5.79 -0.65 -39.78
N GLY A 334 -6.35 0.24 -40.59
CA GLY A 334 -7.67 0.06 -41.22
C GLY A 334 -8.88 0.29 -40.31
N GLY A 335 -8.67 0.61 -39.03
CA GLY A 335 -9.74 0.73 -38.03
C GLY A 335 -10.27 -0.64 -37.57
N VAL A 336 -11.41 -0.63 -36.86
CA VAL A 336 -12.10 -1.87 -36.46
C VAL A 336 -13.43 -1.94 -37.21
N GLU A 337 -13.66 -3.04 -37.93
CA GLU A 337 -14.84 -3.19 -38.78
C GLU A 337 -16.13 -3.12 -37.94
N GLY A 338 -17.06 -2.25 -38.33
CA GLY A 338 -18.34 -2.07 -37.66
C GLY A 338 -18.29 -1.20 -36.40
N TYR A 339 -17.15 -0.56 -36.11
CA TYR A 339 -16.98 0.35 -34.97
C TYR A 339 -16.56 1.75 -35.39
N ASP A 340 -17.01 2.74 -34.62
CA ASP A 340 -16.56 4.12 -34.69
C ASP A 340 -15.54 4.41 -33.57
N LEU A 341 -14.46 5.14 -33.89
CA LEU A 341 -13.48 5.57 -32.89
C LEU A 341 -14.03 6.74 -32.08
N GLU A 342 -14.22 6.55 -30.77
CA GLU A 342 -14.78 7.55 -29.87
C GLU A 342 -13.70 8.46 -29.29
N TRP A 343 -12.61 7.87 -28.78
CA TRP A 343 -11.51 8.64 -28.19
C TRP A 343 -10.16 7.92 -28.27
N THR A 344 -9.10 8.72 -28.15
CA THR A 344 -7.71 8.26 -28.08
C THR A 344 -6.96 8.96 -26.94
N VAL A 345 -6.25 8.18 -26.15
CA VAL A 345 -5.35 8.64 -25.09
C VAL A 345 -3.99 8.02 -25.29
N VAL A 346 -2.93 8.81 -25.16
CA VAL A 346 -1.56 8.30 -25.09
C VAL A 346 -1.04 8.51 -23.67
N ARG A 347 -0.58 7.45 -23.04
CA ARG A 347 -0.09 7.45 -21.66
C ARG A 347 1.29 6.85 -21.52
N LYS A 348 2.03 7.32 -20.52
CA LYS A 348 3.29 6.74 -20.07
C LYS A 348 3.06 6.00 -18.76
N LEU A 349 3.25 4.69 -18.76
CA LEU A 349 3.18 3.87 -17.55
C LEU A 349 4.47 4.04 -16.74
N ILE A 350 4.35 4.50 -15.50
CA ILE A 350 5.50 4.75 -14.62
C ILE A 350 5.62 3.60 -13.61
N PRO A 351 6.70 2.81 -13.64
CA PRO A 351 6.93 1.74 -12.67
C PRO A 351 7.26 2.31 -11.29
N ARG A 352 6.93 1.56 -10.24
CA ARG A 352 7.29 1.90 -8.85
C ARG A 352 8.79 1.84 -8.59
N ASN A 353 9.51 0.99 -9.32
CA ASN A 353 10.96 0.91 -9.26
C ASN A 353 11.58 1.12 -10.66
N PRO A 354 11.89 2.36 -11.04
CA PRO A 354 12.52 2.68 -12.32
C PRO A 354 13.92 2.08 -12.52
N LYS A 355 14.55 1.53 -11.47
CA LYS A 355 15.83 0.83 -11.59
C LYS A 355 15.67 -0.63 -12.04
N LEU A 356 14.46 -1.20 -11.89
CA LEU A 356 14.17 -2.61 -12.23
C LEU A 356 13.40 -2.75 -13.54
N ASP A 357 12.47 -1.84 -13.80
CA ASP A 357 11.64 -1.85 -14.99
C ASP A 357 11.60 -0.45 -15.62
N ASP A 358 11.59 -0.41 -16.96
CA ASP A 358 11.48 0.82 -17.72
C ASP A 358 10.03 1.32 -17.80
N ALA A 359 9.89 2.62 -18.03
CA ALA A 359 8.59 3.21 -18.34
C ALA A 359 8.13 2.81 -19.76
N LEU A 360 6.83 2.53 -19.92
CA LEU A 360 6.26 2.07 -21.19
C LEU A 360 5.24 3.09 -21.71
N MET A 361 5.44 3.59 -22.92
CA MET A 361 4.42 4.36 -23.63
C MET A 361 3.33 3.42 -24.16
N GLN A 362 2.07 3.86 -24.09
CA GLN A 362 0.92 3.06 -24.51
C GLN A 362 -0.18 3.97 -25.09
N THR A 363 -0.72 3.58 -26.24
CA THR A 363 -1.92 4.19 -26.82
C THR A 363 -3.14 3.40 -26.37
N CYS A 364 -4.19 4.11 -25.96
CA CYS A 364 -5.48 3.56 -25.57
C CYS A 364 -6.56 4.16 -26.47
N HIS A 365 -7.36 3.31 -27.08
CA HIS A 365 -8.53 3.69 -27.90
C HIS A 365 -9.82 3.17 -27.28
N LEU A 366 -10.92 3.90 -27.43
CA LEU A 366 -12.27 3.35 -27.32
C LEU A 366 -12.95 3.39 -28.68
N PHE A 367 -13.50 2.24 -29.05
CA PHE A 367 -14.34 2.05 -30.20
C PHE A 367 -15.76 1.70 -29.74
N THR A 368 -16.77 2.30 -30.38
CA THR A 368 -18.19 2.06 -30.09
C THR A 368 -18.90 1.47 -31.30
N SER A 369 -19.86 0.59 -31.08
CA SER A 369 -20.71 0.04 -32.15
C SER A 369 -22.14 -0.16 -31.65
N HIS A 370 -23.10 0.19 -32.50
CA HIS A 370 -24.53 -0.02 -32.29
C HIS A 370 -25.14 -0.94 -33.35
N GLN A 371 -24.28 -1.71 -34.05
CA GLN A 371 -24.73 -2.68 -35.04
C GLN A 371 -25.34 -3.91 -34.34
N ASP A 372 -26.33 -4.52 -34.97
CA ASP A 372 -26.93 -5.75 -34.49
C ASP A 372 -25.89 -6.88 -34.46
N VAL A 373 -25.97 -7.73 -33.44
CA VAL A 373 -25.00 -8.81 -33.18
C VAL A 373 -25.69 -10.16 -33.28
N SER A 374 -25.10 -11.08 -34.06
CA SER A 374 -25.51 -12.47 -34.07
C SER A 374 -24.83 -13.24 -32.93
N ILE A 375 -25.64 -13.80 -32.04
CA ILE A 375 -25.18 -14.60 -30.89
C ILE A 375 -25.51 -16.06 -31.17
N SER A 376 -24.51 -16.93 -31.05
CA SER A 376 -24.68 -18.38 -31.21
C SER A 376 -24.95 -19.01 -29.84
N GLY A 377 -26.13 -19.61 -29.65
CA GLY A 377 -26.49 -20.34 -28.44
C GLY A 377 -25.83 -21.73 -28.37
N SER A 378 -25.99 -22.42 -27.23
CA SER A 378 -25.45 -23.77 -26.99
C SER A 378 -25.92 -24.84 -27.99
N ASN A 379 -27.05 -24.61 -28.67
CA ASN A 379 -27.62 -25.51 -29.68
C ASN A 379 -27.20 -25.15 -31.13
N GLY A 380 -26.32 -24.16 -31.32
CA GLY A 380 -25.86 -23.70 -32.64
C GLY A 380 -26.83 -22.77 -33.39
N GLU A 381 -27.98 -22.42 -32.79
CA GLU A 381 -28.91 -21.44 -33.32
C GLU A 381 -28.34 -20.03 -33.19
N LYS A 382 -28.34 -19.27 -34.30
CA LYS A 382 -27.87 -17.88 -34.35
C LYS A 382 -29.06 -16.92 -34.24
N VAL A 383 -29.08 -16.13 -33.17
CA VAL A 383 -30.08 -15.08 -32.97
C VAL A 383 -29.41 -13.73 -33.14
N THR A 384 -29.96 -12.90 -34.02
CA THR A 384 -29.52 -11.50 -34.18
C THR A 384 -30.29 -10.62 -33.21
N VAL A 385 -29.57 -9.89 -32.35
CA VAL A 385 -30.14 -8.98 -31.35
C VAL A 385 -29.51 -7.61 -31.47
N LYS A 386 -30.26 -6.58 -31.07
CA LYS A 386 -29.72 -5.23 -30.90
C LYS A 386 -28.74 -5.23 -29.74
N ALA A 387 -27.55 -4.71 -29.95
CA ALA A 387 -26.52 -4.62 -28.93
C ALA A 387 -25.74 -3.31 -29.03
N GLU A 388 -25.23 -2.87 -27.88
CA GLU A 388 -24.23 -1.82 -27.76
C GLU A 388 -22.89 -2.46 -27.44
N ARG A 389 -21.84 -2.06 -28.15
CA ARG A 389 -20.51 -2.65 -28.01
C ARG A 389 -19.48 -1.57 -27.75
N TYR A 390 -18.66 -1.81 -26.73
CA TYR A 390 -17.62 -0.90 -26.28
C TYR A 390 -16.30 -1.67 -26.26
N LEU A 391 -15.39 -1.29 -27.14
CA LEU A 391 -14.12 -1.98 -27.37
C LEU A 391 -12.96 -1.06 -27.02
N VAL A 392 -12.28 -1.35 -25.92
CA VAL A 392 -11.09 -0.62 -25.47
C VAL A 392 -9.85 -1.36 -25.94
N ILE A 393 -8.96 -0.71 -26.69
CA ILE A 393 -7.72 -1.32 -27.19
C ILE A 393 -6.51 -0.60 -26.59
N TYR A 394 -5.61 -1.36 -25.97
CA TYR A 394 -4.33 -0.91 -25.45
C TYR A 394 -3.18 -1.41 -26.33
N ILE A 395 -2.40 -0.48 -26.86
CA ILE A 395 -1.27 -0.73 -27.76
C ILE A 395 0.01 -0.25 -27.07
N PRO A 396 0.83 -1.14 -26.49
CA PRO A 396 2.16 -0.76 -26.00
C PRO A 396 3.04 -0.26 -27.15
N HIS A 397 3.82 0.79 -26.92
CA HIS A 397 4.75 1.35 -27.90
C HIS A 397 6.05 0.55 -27.86
N ALA A 398 5.95 -0.74 -28.18
CA ALA A 398 7.05 -1.67 -28.20
C ALA A 398 6.92 -2.58 -29.42
N ASP A 399 8.02 -2.73 -30.16
CA ASP A 399 8.02 -3.47 -31.42
C ASP A 399 8.54 -4.91 -31.26
N SER A 400 9.03 -5.26 -30.07
CA SER A 400 9.53 -6.60 -29.75
C SER A 400 9.10 -7.04 -28.34
N PRO A 401 9.03 -8.37 -28.08
CA PRO A 401 8.70 -8.89 -26.75
C PRO A 401 9.68 -8.46 -25.65
N ASP A 402 10.95 -8.22 -26.01
CA ASP A 402 12.01 -7.84 -25.06
C ASP A 402 11.90 -6.38 -24.62
N ALA A 403 11.25 -5.53 -25.41
CA ALA A 403 10.94 -4.15 -25.07
C ALA A 403 9.70 -4.01 -24.16
N ILE A 404 9.02 -5.10 -23.82
CA ILE A 404 7.87 -5.10 -22.90
C ILE A 404 8.38 -5.32 -21.46
N PRO A 405 8.19 -4.34 -20.54
CA PRO A 405 8.56 -4.48 -19.14
C PRO A 405 7.80 -5.59 -18.42
N PHE A 406 8.33 -6.07 -17.30
CA PHE A 406 7.80 -7.24 -16.59
C PHE A 406 6.35 -7.07 -16.10
N TYR A 407 5.98 -5.84 -15.76
CA TYR A 407 4.64 -5.51 -15.24
C TYR A 407 3.54 -5.52 -16.30
N HIS A 408 3.88 -5.56 -17.59
CA HIS A 408 2.93 -5.54 -18.69
C HIS A 408 2.85 -6.93 -19.36
N PRO A 409 1.67 -7.41 -19.81
CA PRO A 409 1.59 -8.64 -20.58
C PRO A 409 2.42 -8.53 -21.87
N LYS A 410 3.19 -9.57 -22.18
CA LYS A 410 4.04 -9.66 -23.39
C LYS A 410 3.19 -9.90 -24.65
N VAL A 411 2.46 -8.88 -25.05
CA VAL A 411 1.53 -8.91 -26.19
C VAL A 411 1.77 -7.68 -27.07
N GLN A 412 1.48 -7.79 -28.37
CA GLN A 412 1.52 -6.64 -29.27
C GLN A 412 0.40 -5.65 -28.95
N SER A 413 -0.75 -6.15 -28.51
CA SER A 413 -1.89 -5.33 -28.10
C SER A 413 -2.87 -6.15 -27.26
N LEU A 414 -3.66 -5.47 -26.43
CA LEU A 414 -4.69 -6.05 -25.57
C LEU A 414 -6.01 -5.33 -25.83
N ALA A 415 -7.12 -6.05 -25.92
CA ALA A 415 -8.44 -5.47 -26.10
C ALA A 415 -9.44 -5.96 -25.05
N MET A 416 -10.29 -5.06 -24.58
CA MET A 416 -11.41 -5.31 -23.68
C MET A 416 -12.70 -5.01 -24.43
N LEU A 417 -13.54 -6.02 -24.61
CA LEU A 417 -14.82 -5.87 -25.31
C LEU A 417 -15.96 -6.06 -24.32
N TYR A 418 -16.80 -5.04 -24.18
CA TYR A 418 -18.07 -5.13 -23.49
C TYR A 418 -19.21 -5.11 -24.52
N THR A 419 -20.02 -6.17 -24.54
CA THR A 419 -21.23 -6.28 -25.37
C THR A 419 -22.44 -6.26 -24.45
N TYR A 420 -23.35 -5.31 -24.65
CA TYR A 420 -24.55 -5.10 -23.84
C TYR A 420 -25.80 -5.19 -24.71
N VAL A 421 -26.84 -5.86 -24.23
CA VAL A 421 -28.14 -6.03 -24.88
C VAL A 421 -29.17 -5.25 -24.05
N PRO A 422 -29.55 -4.02 -24.47
CA PRO A 422 -30.45 -3.17 -23.70
C PRO A 422 -31.81 -3.78 -23.40
N ASP A 423 -32.36 -4.53 -24.35
CA ASP A 423 -33.68 -5.16 -24.26
C ASP A 423 -33.58 -6.64 -23.83
N HIS A 424 -32.56 -7.01 -23.03
CA HIS A 424 -32.27 -8.41 -22.67
C HIS A 424 -33.51 -9.19 -22.18
N GLU A 425 -34.31 -8.60 -21.28
CA GLU A 425 -35.50 -9.24 -20.69
C GLU A 425 -36.65 -9.46 -21.68
N THR A 426 -36.73 -8.67 -22.74
CA THR A 426 -37.81 -8.73 -23.75
C THR A 426 -37.34 -9.34 -25.08
N SER A 427 -36.03 -9.44 -25.28
CA SER A 427 -35.39 -10.04 -26.45
C SER A 427 -35.31 -11.57 -26.34
N SER A 428 -35.32 -12.26 -27.48
CA SER A 428 -35.02 -13.70 -27.55
C SER A 428 -33.52 -13.99 -27.44
N SER A 429 -32.78 -13.20 -26.64
CA SER A 429 -31.33 -13.33 -26.51
C SER A 429 -30.97 -14.66 -25.83
N PRO A 430 -29.99 -15.42 -26.37
CA PRO A 430 -29.53 -16.66 -25.75
C PRO A 430 -28.55 -16.43 -24.58
N LEU A 431 -28.30 -15.17 -24.18
CA LEU A 431 -27.39 -14.83 -23.08
C LEU A 431 -28.07 -14.95 -21.71
N ASP A 432 -27.33 -15.40 -20.71
CA ASP A 432 -27.83 -15.50 -19.32
C ASP A 432 -27.96 -14.14 -18.62
N THR A 433 -27.20 -13.14 -19.08
CA THR A 433 -27.13 -11.78 -18.52
C THR A 433 -27.22 -10.73 -19.62
N PRO A 434 -27.58 -9.48 -19.29
CA PRO A 434 -27.69 -8.42 -20.29
C PRO A 434 -26.36 -8.02 -20.93
N GLY A 435 -25.22 -8.37 -20.34
CA GLY A 435 -23.91 -8.09 -20.94
C GLY A 435 -22.93 -9.26 -20.89
N VAL A 436 -21.91 -9.18 -21.74
CA VAL A 436 -20.73 -10.07 -21.78
C VAL A 436 -19.48 -9.22 -21.87
N LEU A 437 -18.52 -9.49 -20.99
CA LEU A 437 -17.21 -8.83 -20.96
C LEU A 437 -16.12 -9.83 -21.36
N SER A 438 -15.28 -9.46 -22.32
CA SER A 438 -14.26 -10.35 -22.88
C SER A 438 -12.90 -9.64 -23.03
N ILE A 439 -11.82 -10.41 -22.88
CA ILE A 439 -10.44 -9.97 -23.05
C ILE A 439 -9.82 -10.69 -24.26
N TYR A 440 -9.18 -9.93 -25.15
CA TYR A 440 -8.48 -10.44 -26.32
C TYR A 440 -7.02 -9.99 -26.32
N TYR A 441 -6.12 -10.84 -26.83
CA TYR A 441 -4.72 -10.50 -27.08
C TYR A 441 -4.38 -10.61 -28.55
N ASN A 442 -3.63 -9.62 -29.04
CA ASN A 442 -2.82 -9.74 -30.24
C ASN A 442 -1.40 -10.12 -29.81
N LEU A 443 -0.96 -11.32 -30.20
CA LEU A 443 0.24 -11.95 -29.66
C LEU A 443 1.45 -11.71 -30.57
N PHE A 444 2.64 -11.74 -29.98
CA PHE A 444 3.84 -11.91 -30.79
C PHE A 444 3.89 -13.34 -31.32
N THR A 445 4.30 -13.52 -32.58
CA THR A 445 4.40 -14.84 -33.22
C THR A 445 5.28 -15.83 -32.46
N SER A 446 6.27 -15.33 -31.70
CA SER A 446 7.16 -16.12 -30.85
C SER A 446 6.61 -16.46 -29.47
N HIS A 447 5.48 -15.88 -29.05
CA HIS A 447 4.94 -15.99 -27.68
C HIS A 447 3.43 -16.27 -27.72
N PRO A 448 3.02 -17.55 -27.88
CA PRO A 448 1.61 -17.94 -27.78
C PRO A 448 1.07 -17.72 -26.35
N VAL A 449 -0.26 -17.81 -26.18
CA VAL A 449 -0.88 -17.70 -24.84
C VAL A 449 -0.33 -18.78 -23.92
N ASP A 450 0.30 -18.35 -22.83
CA ASP A 450 0.75 -19.22 -21.76
C ASP A 450 -0.14 -19.07 -20.51
N ASN A 451 0.16 -19.87 -19.49
CA ASN A 451 -0.57 -19.83 -18.21
C ASN A 451 -0.47 -18.46 -17.51
N ARG A 452 0.60 -17.69 -17.75
CA ARG A 452 0.78 -16.38 -17.14
C ARG A 452 -0.15 -15.37 -17.82
N LEU A 453 -0.11 -15.28 -19.15
CA LEU A 453 -0.97 -14.42 -19.96
C LEU A 453 -2.45 -14.71 -19.70
N SER A 454 -2.85 -15.98 -19.65
CA SER A 454 -4.23 -16.35 -19.34
C SER A 454 -4.67 -15.86 -17.95
N ARG A 455 -3.81 -16.00 -16.94
CA ARG A 455 -4.10 -15.48 -15.58
C ARG A 455 -4.12 -13.96 -15.51
N THR A 456 -3.22 -13.29 -16.23
CA THR A 456 -3.22 -11.83 -16.34
C THR A 456 -4.52 -11.34 -16.95
N GLY A 457 -4.99 -11.99 -18.02
CA GLY A 457 -6.29 -11.72 -18.64
C GLY A 457 -7.46 -11.94 -17.67
N LEU A 458 -7.43 -13.04 -16.92
CA LEU A 458 -8.48 -13.37 -15.95
C LEU A 458 -8.53 -12.34 -14.82
N LYS A 459 -7.36 -11.92 -14.32
CA LYS A 459 -7.28 -10.95 -13.24
C LYS A 459 -7.76 -9.57 -13.69
N LEU A 460 -7.40 -9.16 -14.90
CA LEU A 460 -7.87 -7.93 -15.50
C LEU A 460 -9.39 -7.95 -15.66
N LEU A 461 -9.95 -9.04 -16.18
CA LEU A 461 -11.38 -9.24 -16.33
C LEU A 461 -12.12 -9.17 -14.98
N GLU A 462 -11.60 -9.86 -13.96
CA GLU A 462 -12.14 -9.85 -12.59
C GLU A 462 -12.16 -8.44 -12.00
N ILE A 463 -11.07 -7.68 -12.15
CA ILE A 463 -10.96 -6.31 -11.62
C ILE A 463 -11.99 -5.41 -12.30
N ILE A 464 -12.07 -5.41 -13.64
CA ILE A 464 -13.04 -4.57 -14.37
C ILE A 464 -14.47 -4.93 -13.95
N HIS A 465 -14.80 -6.23 -13.88
CA HIS A 465 -16.12 -6.69 -13.46
C HIS A 465 -16.44 -6.26 -12.02
N LYS A 466 -15.51 -6.47 -11.08
CA LYS A 466 -15.68 -6.11 -9.66
C LYS A 466 -15.90 -4.61 -9.49
N HIS A 467 -15.11 -3.78 -10.18
CA HIS A 467 -15.22 -2.32 -10.08
C HIS A 467 -16.50 -1.80 -10.71
N SER A 468 -16.88 -2.31 -11.89
CA SER A 468 -18.11 -1.89 -12.60
C SER A 468 -19.35 -2.24 -11.77
N ARG A 469 -19.37 -3.43 -11.19
CA ARG A 469 -20.41 -3.86 -10.24
C ARG A 469 -20.42 -3.05 -8.95
N GLY A 470 -19.24 -2.73 -8.42
CA GLY A 470 -19.11 -1.86 -7.25
C GLY A 470 -19.82 -0.54 -7.48
N LEU A 471 -19.51 0.13 -8.60
CA LEU A 471 -20.17 1.39 -8.98
C LEU A 471 -21.68 1.21 -9.22
N SER A 472 -22.10 0.12 -9.89
CA SER A 472 -23.52 -0.14 -10.15
C SER A 472 -24.34 -0.35 -8.88
N THR A 473 -23.72 -0.87 -7.82
CA THR A 473 -24.35 -1.03 -6.49
C THR A 473 -24.22 0.20 -5.60
N GLY A 474 -23.60 1.29 -6.08
CA GLY A 474 -23.46 2.56 -5.37
C GLY A 474 -22.20 2.69 -4.51
N TYR A 475 -21.17 1.85 -4.73
CA TYR A 475 -19.88 2.00 -4.06
C TYR A 475 -19.31 3.40 -4.29
N LYS A 476 -18.89 4.05 -3.20
CA LYS A 476 -18.17 5.32 -3.23
C LYS A 476 -16.85 5.16 -2.51
N LYS A 477 -15.78 5.65 -3.12
CA LYS A 477 -14.44 5.69 -2.50
C LYS A 477 -14.51 6.54 -1.22
N ARG A 478 -14.05 6.00 -0.09
CA ARG A 478 -14.09 6.71 1.21
C ARG A 478 -12.78 7.43 1.54
N VAL A 479 -11.66 6.91 1.04
CA VAL A 479 -10.33 7.48 1.24
C VAL A 479 -9.92 8.26 0.01
N HIS A 480 -9.66 9.55 0.20
CA HIS A 480 -9.18 10.44 -0.85
C HIS A 480 -7.73 10.82 -0.51
N HIS A 481 -6.81 10.37 -1.35
CA HIS A 481 -5.40 10.76 -1.31
C HIS A 481 -5.18 12.02 -2.13
N ASP A 482 -4.01 12.63 -1.94
CA ASP A 482 -3.46 13.67 -2.81
C ASP A 482 -4.33 14.95 -2.82
N GLN A 483 -4.96 15.27 -1.69
CA GLN A 483 -5.87 16.42 -1.56
C GLN A 483 -5.12 17.73 -1.36
N ILE A 484 -3.98 17.68 -0.67
CA ILE A 484 -3.11 18.83 -0.41
C ILE A 484 -1.96 18.87 -1.41
N ILE A 485 -1.30 17.73 -1.62
CA ILE A 485 -0.17 17.60 -2.55
C ILE A 485 -0.55 16.60 -3.65
N ALA A 486 -0.43 17.04 -4.91
CA ALA A 486 -0.76 16.20 -6.05
C ALA A 486 0.11 14.93 -6.14
N GLN A 487 -0.51 13.81 -6.53
CA GLN A 487 0.09 12.47 -6.57
C GLN A 487 1.46 12.45 -7.25
N LYS A 488 1.57 13.08 -8.43
CA LYS A 488 2.81 13.13 -9.22
C LYS A 488 3.96 13.74 -8.43
N ARG A 489 3.75 14.93 -7.83
CA ARG A 489 4.79 15.65 -7.08
C ARG A 489 5.27 14.85 -5.88
N PHE A 490 4.32 14.31 -5.10
CA PHE A 490 4.65 13.46 -3.97
C PHE A 490 5.47 12.23 -4.40
N GLN A 491 5.00 11.49 -5.41
CA GLN A 491 5.66 10.27 -5.87
C GLN A 491 7.06 10.53 -6.44
N ASP A 492 7.25 11.63 -7.17
CA ASP A 492 8.56 12.00 -7.73
C ASP A 492 9.57 12.27 -6.61
N THR A 493 9.19 13.09 -5.62
CA THR A 493 10.05 13.40 -4.47
C THR A 493 10.29 12.16 -3.60
N TYR A 494 9.27 11.34 -3.37
CA TYR A 494 9.41 10.07 -2.65
C TYR A 494 10.35 9.09 -3.35
N ALA A 495 10.25 8.93 -4.67
CA ALA A 495 11.13 8.06 -5.45
C ALA A 495 12.59 8.53 -5.40
N TYR A 496 12.82 9.85 -5.48
CA TYR A 496 14.14 10.45 -5.29
C TYR A 496 14.71 10.14 -3.89
N LEU A 497 13.94 10.42 -2.83
CA LEU A 497 14.39 10.16 -1.46
C LEU A 497 14.65 8.67 -1.21
N LYS A 498 13.76 7.79 -1.69
CA LYS A 498 13.95 6.33 -1.61
C LYS A 498 15.23 5.89 -2.33
N GLY A 499 15.47 6.40 -3.53
CA GLY A 499 16.67 6.08 -4.30
C GLY A 499 17.98 6.56 -3.67
N LYS A 500 17.93 7.66 -2.91
CA LYS A 500 19.08 8.30 -2.27
C LYS A 500 19.40 7.75 -0.88
N TYR A 501 18.38 7.51 -0.05
CA TYR A 501 18.56 7.23 1.39
C TYR A 501 18.22 5.80 1.80
N ALA A 502 17.24 5.14 1.16
CA ALA A 502 16.63 3.93 1.72
C ALA A 502 17.64 2.80 1.98
N LYS A 503 18.52 2.48 1.01
CA LYS A 503 19.49 1.39 1.12
C LYS A 503 20.37 1.56 2.36
N SER A 504 21.05 2.71 2.45
CA SER A 504 21.95 3.01 3.57
C SER A 504 21.23 3.04 4.92
N LEU A 505 20.00 3.54 4.99
CA LEU A 505 19.25 3.62 6.24
C LEU A 505 18.75 2.25 6.71
N ILE A 506 18.35 1.37 5.79
CA ILE A 506 17.89 0.01 6.10
C ILE A 506 19.08 -0.86 6.55
N GLU A 507 20.20 -0.83 5.83
CA GLU A 507 21.39 -1.63 6.16
C GLU A 507 22.00 -1.26 7.52
N ASN A 508 21.93 0.02 7.90
CA ASN A 508 22.48 0.51 9.16
C ASN A 508 21.40 0.67 10.26
N TRP A 509 20.26 -0.02 10.12
CA TRP A 509 19.17 0.10 11.08
C TRP A 509 19.51 -0.59 12.41
N VAL A 510 19.37 0.13 13.52
CA VAL A 510 19.78 -0.32 14.86
C VAL A 510 18.62 -0.42 15.86
N GLU A 511 17.39 -0.09 15.43
CA GLU A 511 16.20 -0.25 16.27
C GLU A 511 15.63 -1.66 16.17
N GLN A 512 14.83 -2.06 17.16
CA GLN A 512 14.15 -3.36 17.16
C GLN A 512 12.99 -3.42 16.16
N THR A 513 12.57 -2.28 15.63
CA THR A 513 11.45 -2.20 14.71
C THR A 513 11.86 -2.54 13.28
N PRO A 514 10.94 -3.00 12.41
CA PRO A 514 11.28 -3.35 11.04
C PRO A 514 11.74 -2.12 10.21
N PRO A 515 12.97 -2.11 9.67
CA PRO A 515 13.49 -0.96 8.93
C PRO A 515 12.65 -0.60 7.71
N GLU A 516 12.17 -1.59 6.97
CA GLU A 516 11.40 -1.40 5.74
C GLU A 516 10.12 -0.62 6.02
N LYS A 517 9.50 -0.84 7.18
CA LYS A 517 8.32 -0.08 7.56
C LYS A 517 8.68 1.35 7.91
N HIS A 518 9.58 1.54 8.87
CA HIS A 518 9.85 2.85 9.46
C HIS A 518 10.64 3.78 8.54
N VAL A 519 11.62 3.27 7.81
CA VAL A 519 12.38 4.05 6.83
C VAL A 519 11.46 4.53 5.70
N PHE A 520 10.61 3.67 5.15
CA PHE A 520 9.70 4.08 4.08
C PHE A 520 8.56 4.99 4.56
N GLU A 521 8.11 4.84 5.80
CA GLU A 521 7.18 5.76 6.48
C GLU A 521 7.77 7.16 6.58
N ASP A 522 8.97 7.28 7.16
CA ASP A 522 9.65 8.57 7.37
C ASP A 522 10.05 9.23 6.04
N LEU A 523 10.44 8.46 5.03
CA LEU A 523 10.69 8.97 3.67
C LEU A 523 9.42 9.55 3.04
N GLY A 524 8.26 8.91 3.25
CA GLY A 524 6.98 9.40 2.76
C GLY A 524 6.54 10.69 3.45
N ILE A 525 6.67 10.74 4.78
CA ILE A 525 6.39 11.96 5.56
C ILE A 525 7.30 13.10 5.11
N THR A 526 8.59 12.81 4.93
CA THR A 526 9.59 13.79 4.46
C THR A 526 9.25 14.32 3.07
N ALA A 527 8.89 13.44 2.12
CA ALA A 527 8.48 13.84 0.77
C ALA A 527 7.26 14.77 0.81
N PHE A 528 6.25 14.44 1.62
CA PHE A 528 5.07 15.27 1.79
C PHE A 528 5.41 16.65 2.37
N LEU A 529 6.22 16.71 3.43
CA LEU A 529 6.65 17.95 4.08
C LEU A 529 7.42 18.87 3.13
N MET A 530 8.35 18.32 2.35
CA MET A 530 9.13 19.08 1.38
C MET A 530 8.21 19.75 0.36
N GLU A 531 7.30 18.99 -0.25
CA GLU A 531 6.36 19.54 -1.24
C GLU A 531 5.37 20.55 -0.63
N LEU A 532 4.93 20.29 0.60
CA LEU A 532 4.08 21.21 1.37
C LEU A 532 4.77 22.55 1.61
N TRP A 533 6.05 22.53 1.99
CA TRP A 533 6.81 23.75 2.24
C TRP A 533 7.15 24.49 0.95
N VAL A 534 7.36 23.79 -0.17
CA VAL A 534 7.46 24.41 -1.50
C VAL A 534 6.18 25.18 -1.84
N ASP A 535 5.01 24.67 -1.46
CA ASP A 535 3.74 25.36 -1.68
C ASP A 535 3.54 26.54 -0.72
N MET A 536 3.94 26.39 0.54
CA MET A 536 3.78 27.44 1.56
C MET A 536 4.75 28.61 1.39
N TYR A 537 6.00 28.35 0.99
CA TYR A 537 7.09 29.33 1.05
C TYR A 537 7.69 29.66 -0.32
N GLY A 538 7.35 28.92 -1.38
CA GLY A 538 7.95 29.06 -2.71
C GLY A 538 7.51 30.28 -3.52
N GLY A 539 6.56 31.08 -3.04
CA GLY A 539 6.02 32.24 -3.77
C GLY A 539 5.06 31.81 -4.89
N GLY A 540 3.80 32.25 -4.79
CA GLY A 540 2.71 31.83 -5.68
C GLY A 540 1.56 31.24 -4.88
N GLY A 541 0.83 32.10 -4.16
CA GLY A 541 -0.31 31.68 -3.35
C GLY A 541 -1.43 31.12 -4.22
N GLY A 542 -1.95 29.95 -3.84
CA GLY A 542 -3.23 29.40 -4.29
C GLY A 542 -3.30 29.00 -5.77
N GLY A 543 -3.83 27.80 -6.05
CA GLY A 543 -4.11 27.39 -7.42
C GLY A 543 -4.90 28.46 -8.18
N ALA A 544 -4.31 28.99 -9.24
CA ALA A 544 -4.98 29.79 -10.23
C ALA A 544 -4.74 29.14 -11.60
N ASP A 545 -5.84 28.65 -12.13
CA ASP A 545 -6.15 28.31 -13.51
C ASP A 545 -5.28 29.08 -14.53
N VAL A 546 -4.56 28.34 -15.37
CA VAL A 546 -3.88 28.92 -16.55
C VAL A 546 -4.88 28.90 -17.70
N THR A 547 -5.77 29.89 -17.71
CA THR A 547 -6.50 30.28 -18.92
C THR A 547 -6.47 31.80 -19.08
N SER A 548 -5.41 32.30 -19.70
CA SER A 548 -5.49 33.51 -20.52
C SER A 548 -4.45 33.45 -21.61
N GLY A 549 -4.93 33.30 -22.84
CA GLY A 549 -4.11 33.26 -24.03
C GLY A 549 -3.68 34.66 -24.45
N GLU A 550 -2.38 34.86 -24.59
CA GLU A 550 -1.81 35.85 -25.50
C GLU A 550 -0.62 35.23 -26.25
N LYS A 551 -0.50 35.63 -27.53
CA LYS A 551 0.29 34.97 -28.58
C LYS A 551 1.80 35.04 -28.32
N PRO A 552 2.58 33.99 -28.63
CA PRO A 552 4.03 34.03 -28.47
C PRO A 552 4.70 34.77 -29.63
N SER A 553 5.66 35.63 -29.27
CA SER A 553 6.66 36.21 -30.19
C SER A 553 8.01 35.53 -29.98
N GLU A 554 9.00 35.89 -30.80
CA GLU A 554 10.19 35.13 -31.22
C GLU A 554 11.30 34.89 -30.14
N SER A 555 10.95 34.56 -28.88
CA SER A 555 11.89 34.29 -27.76
C SER A 555 11.96 32.83 -27.26
N SER A 556 11.44 31.88 -28.05
CA SER A 556 11.11 30.51 -27.64
C SER A 556 12.23 29.67 -27.01
N ARG A 557 13.52 29.93 -27.28
CA ARG A 557 14.64 29.18 -26.67
C ARG A 557 15.05 29.65 -25.27
N ARG A 558 14.77 30.91 -24.89
CA ARG A 558 15.03 31.41 -23.52
C ARG A 558 13.88 31.10 -22.57
N GLU A 559 12.67 31.02 -23.09
CA GLU A 559 11.46 30.70 -22.32
C GLU A 559 11.36 29.22 -21.96
N GLU A 560 11.78 28.28 -22.84
CA GLU A 560 11.86 26.85 -22.49
C GLU A 560 12.86 26.57 -21.35
N ALA A 561 14.03 27.22 -21.37
CA ALA A 561 15.01 27.11 -20.29
C ALA A 561 14.52 27.79 -19.00
N ALA A 562 13.74 28.87 -19.09
CA ALA A 562 13.15 29.54 -17.94
C ALA A 562 11.97 28.75 -17.33
N ALA A 563 11.17 28.07 -18.16
CA ALA A 563 10.07 27.20 -17.73
C ALA A 563 10.58 25.89 -17.10
N ALA A 564 11.63 25.29 -17.67
CA ALA A 564 12.29 24.11 -17.10
C ALA A 564 12.96 24.40 -15.75
N ALA A 565 13.48 25.62 -15.54
CA ALA A 565 14.06 26.06 -14.28
C ALA A 565 13.03 26.56 -13.24
N ALA A 566 11.75 26.68 -13.62
CA ALA A 566 10.72 27.24 -12.73
C ALA A 566 10.49 26.40 -11.45
N PRO A 567 10.43 25.05 -11.50
CA PRO A 567 10.29 24.23 -10.30
C PRO A 567 11.50 24.35 -9.35
N GLU A 568 12.71 24.29 -9.88
CA GLU A 568 13.95 24.41 -9.08
C GLU A 568 14.06 25.79 -8.41
N ARG A 569 13.69 26.86 -9.13
CA ARG A 569 13.62 28.22 -8.57
C ARG A 569 12.62 28.30 -7.43
N ARG A 570 11.44 27.69 -7.58
CA ARG A 570 10.40 27.66 -6.53
C ARG A 570 10.90 26.94 -5.28
N VAL A 571 11.59 25.81 -5.43
CA VAL A 571 12.20 25.08 -4.29
C VAL A 571 13.25 25.94 -3.60
N GLN A 572 14.13 26.60 -4.36
CA GLN A 572 15.17 27.46 -3.80
C GLN A 572 14.58 28.66 -3.06
N GLN A 573 13.54 29.28 -3.64
CA GLN A 573 12.79 30.36 -3.01
C GLN A 573 12.08 29.89 -1.74
N ALA A 574 11.51 28.70 -1.74
CA ALA A 574 10.87 28.13 -0.56
C ALA A 574 11.87 27.95 0.58
N LYS A 575 13.04 27.37 0.28
CA LYS A 575 14.12 27.19 1.26
C LYS A 575 14.63 28.52 1.82
N SER A 576 14.73 29.58 1.00
CA SER A 576 15.19 30.89 1.48
C SER A 576 14.19 31.60 2.39
N HIS A 577 12.88 31.35 2.21
CA HIS A 577 11.81 31.93 3.03
C HIS A 577 11.37 31.02 4.18
N PHE A 578 11.95 29.82 4.29
CA PHE A 578 11.55 28.85 5.28
C PHE A 578 12.01 29.27 6.70
N PRO A 579 11.08 29.46 7.65
CA PRO A 579 11.40 29.92 9.01
C PRO A 579 12.12 28.88 9.88
N GLY A 580 12.17 27.63 9.42
CA GLY A 580 12.69 26.49 10.14
C GLY A 580 11.59 25.59 10.72
N PHE A 581 11.94 24.37 11.10
CA PHE A 581 11.02 23.42 11.75
C PHE A 581 11.52 22.92 13.10
N VAL A 582 10.58 22.42 13.89
CA VAL A 582 10.83 21.59 15.07
C VAL A 582 10.00 20.31 15.02
N ASP A 583 10.63 19.15 15.21
CA ASP A 583 9.93 17.87 15.35
C ASP A 583 9.82 17.48 16.83
N ILE A 584 8.60 17.51 17.36
CA ILE A 584 8.30 17.23 18.77
C ILE A 584 7.98 15.74 18.93
N GLY A 585 8.77 15.03 19.75
CA GLY A 585 8.68 13.57 19.83
C GLY A 585 9.26 12.88 18.58
N CYS A 586 10.42 13.37 18.11
CA CYS A 586 11.02 12.95 16.84
C CYS A 586 11.48 11.48 16.79
N GLY A 587 11.42 10.74 17.90
CA GLY A 587 11.68 9.30 17.94
C GLY A 587 13.05 8.93 17.35
N ASN A 588 13.04 8.19 16.24
CA ASN A 588 14.26 7.72 15.58
C ASN A 588 15.11 8.85 14.95
N GLY A 589 14.56 10.06 14.78
CA GLY A 589 15.26 11.23 14.23
C GLY A 589 15.44 11.26 12.70
N LEU A 590 14.93 10.27 11.95
CA LEU A 590 15.10 10.17 10.50
C LEU A 590 14.53 11.37 9.75
N VAL A 591 13.29 11.77 10.07
CA VAL A 591 12.63 12.91 9.41
C VAL A 591 13.48 14.18 9.57
N VAL A 592 13.95 14.44 10.78
CA VAL A 592 14.82 15.59 11.09
C VAL A 592 16.13 15.50 10.29
N TYR A 593 16.70 14.30 10.15
CA TYR A 593 17.97 14.06 9.45
C TYR A 593 17.84 14.34 7.97
N ILE A 594 16.85 13.72 7.32
CA ILE A 594 16.67 13.82 5.87
C ILE A 594 16.28 15.25 5.49
N LEU A 595 15.40 15.91 6.24
CA LEU A 595 15.01 17.30 5.95
C LEU A 595 16.20 18.26 6.00
N ASN A 596 17.06 18.16 7.02
CA ASN A 596 18.29 18.98 7.09
C ASN A 596 19.27 18.61 5.97
N ALA A 597 19.42 17.33 5.63
CA ALA A 597 20.27 16.87 4.52
C ALA A 597 19.78 17.38 3.15
N GLU A 598 18.46 17.54 2.98
CA GLU A 598 17.85 18.16 1.81
C GLU A 598 17.84 19.70 1.87
N GLY A 599 18.44 20.31 2.90
CA GLY A 599 18.63 21.76 3.01
C GLY A 599 17.45 22.51 3.62
N TRP A 600 16.56 21.83 4.35
CA TRP A 600 15.53 22.46 5.17
C TRP A 600 16.01 22.58 6.62
N PRO A 601 16.34 23.78 7.12
CA PRO A 601 16.89 23.95 8.46
C PRO A 601 15.85 23.64 9.54
N GLY A 602 16.23 22.82 10.52
CA GLY A 602 15.39 22.56 11.68
C GLY A 602 16.09 21.70 12.71
N TRP A 603 15.38 21.31 13.75
CA TRP A 603 15.86 20.42 14.80
C TRP A 603 14.71 19.58 15.35
N GLY A 604 15.01 18.57 16.16
CA GLY A 604 14.00 17.75 16.80
C GLY A 604 14.44 17.34 18.20
N PHE A 605 13.46 16.93 18.99
CA PHE A 605 13.74 16.40 20.31
C PHE A 605 12.77 15.31 20.71
N ASP A 606 13.24 14.42 21.57
CA ASP A 606 12.48 13.33 22.14
C ASP A 606 12.77 13.23 23.64
N ALA A 607 11.82 12.70 24.42
CA ALA A 607 11.99 12.49 25.84
C ALA A 607 13.11 11.49 26.15
N ARG A 608 13.50 10.66 25.17
CA ARG A 608 14.61 9.70 25.28
C ARG A 608 15.46 9.69 24.02
N LYS A 609 16.77 9.67 24.20
CA LYS A 609 17.70 9.40 23.09
C LYS A 609 17.48 8.00 22.53
N ARG A 610 17.28 7.88 21.21
CA ARG A 610 17.17 6.59 20.49
C ARG A 610 18.54 6.13 19.96
N LYS A 611 18.68 4.82 19.73
CA LYS A 611 19.96 4.21 19.29
C LYS A 611 20.35 4.69 17.89
N THR A 612 19.37 4.93 17.04
CA THR A 612 19.58 5.43 15.67
C THR A 612 20.30 6.77 15.64
N TRP A 613 20.21 7.59 16.70
CA TRP A 613 20.89 8.88 16.73
C TRP A 613 22.41 8.74 16.67
N ASP A 614 22.95 7.62 17.15
CA ASP A 614 24.38 7.32 17.11
C ASP A 614 24.87 6.84 15.73
N THR A 615 23.95 6.56 14.79
CA THR A 615 24.31 6.19 13.40
C THR A 615 24.40 7.40 12.47
N PHE A 616 23.88 8.55 12.88
CA PHE A 616 24.00 9.80 12.12
C PHE A 616 25.37 10.46 12.33
N PRO A 617 25.82 11.34 11.41
CA PRO A 617 27.05 12.11 11.60
C PRO A 617 27.07 12.80 12.98
N PRO A 618 28.16 12.71 13.78
CA PRO A 618 28.18 13.21 15.16
C PRO A 618 27.87 14.70 15.31
N GLU A 619 28.32 15.52 14.36
CA GLU A 619 28.01 16.96 14.31
C GLU A 619 26.51 17.20 14.13
N TYR A 620 25.84 16.37 13.33
CA TYR A 620 24.41 16.43 13.13
C TYR A 620 23.66 16.01 14.40
N ALA A 621 23.98 14.83 14.94
CA ALA A 621 23.29 14.26 16.10
C ALA A 621 23.37 15.20 17.32
N SER A 622 24.52 15.84 17.55
CA SER A 622 24.71 16.76 18.68
C SER A 622 24.04 18.12 18.52
N GLN A 623 23.90 18.64 17.29
CA GLN A 623 23.35 19.97 17.05
C GLN A 623 21.84 19.96 16.78
N LYS A 624 21.34 18.90 16.14
CA LYS A 624 19.98 18.85 15.56
C LYS A 624 19.02 17.94 16.31
N LEU A 625 19.51 17.00 17.10
CA LEU A 625 18.69 16.11 17.92
C LEU A 625 19.00 16.34 19.41
N LYS A 626 17.95 16.50 20.22
CA LYS A 626 18.09 16.78 21.65
C LYS A 626 17.24 15.83 22.48
N GLU A 627 17.80 15.29 23.55
CA GLU A 627 17.04 14.53 24.53
C GLU A 627 16.39 15.50 25.51
N HIS A 628 15.14 15.89 25.27
CA HIS A 628 14.39 16.84 26.08
C HIS A 628 12.97 16.33 26.38
N LEU A 629 12.50 16.55 27.61
CA LEU A 629 11.10 16.32 27.97
C LEU A 629 10.26 17.57 27.67
N LEU A 630 9.22 17.45 26.84
CA LEU A 630 8.27 18.54 26.64
C LEU A 630 7.35 18.67 27.85
N VAL A 631 7.39 19.81 28.53
CA VAL A 631 6.45 20.18 29.59
C VAL A 631 5.77 21.47 29.15
N PRO A 632 4.55 21.43 28.60
CA PRO A 632 3.89 22.63 28.07
C PRO A 632 3.87 23.76 29.11
N GLN A 633 4.28 24.97 28.72
CA GLN A 633 4.28 26.16 29.57
C GLN A 633 2.91 26.42 30.22
N ILE A 634 1.85 25.98 29.54
CA ILE A 634 0.45 25.99 29.98
C ILE A 634 0.29 25.35 31.37
N LEU A 635 1.05 24.27 31.63
CA LEU A 635 0.99 23.49 32.85
C LEU A 635 1.84 24.07 33.99
N CYS A 636 2.71 25.04 33.72
CA CYS A 636 3.51 25.67 34.77
C CYS A 636 2.65 26.65 35.60
N PRO A 637 2.75 26.64 36.94
CA PRO A 637 2.08 27.62 37.79
C PRO A 637 2.49 29.04 37.41
N THR A 638 1.53 29.98 37.36
CA THR A 638 1.84 31.42 37.30
C THR A 638 2.44 31.84 38.63
N GLU A 639 3.67 32.34 38.63
CA GLU A 639 4.24 33.00 39.81
C GLU A 639 3.38 34.22 40.16
N ASN A 640 2.49 34.08 41.13
CA ASN A 640 1.80 35.23 41.72
C ASN A 640 2.81 36.02 42.55
N ASN A 641 3.49 36.96 41.90
CA ASN A 641 4.07 38.12 42.57
C ASN A 641 2.92 39.00 43.05
N ASN A 642 2.37 38.67 44.22
CA ASN A 642 1.66 39.52 45.18
C ASN A 642 0.79 38.60 46.03
N ASP A 643 1.27 38.25 47.24
CA ASP A 643 0.47 38.39 48.45
C ASP A 643 1.34 38.16 49.67
N ASN A 644 1.57 39.25 50.38
CA ASN A 644 2.24 39.34 51.66
C ASN A 644 1.22 39.10 52.79
N ASP A 645 0.30 38.14 52.62
CA ASP A 645 -0.80 37.91 53.56
C ASP A 645 -0.74 36.50 54.17
N ASN A 646 -0.36 36.53 55.44
CA ASN A 646 -0.47 35.47 56.42
C ASN A 646 -1.90 34.92 56.47
N LYS A 647 -2.16 33.74 55.90
CA LYS A 647 -3.32 32.90 56.27
C LYS A 647 -3.07 31.42 55.98
N SER A 648 -3.23 30.65 57.05
CA SER A 648 -3.20 29.20 57.13
C SER A 648 -4.37 28.53 56.38
N SER A 649 -4.09 27.56 55.52
CA SER A 649 -5.00 26.44 55.24
C SER A 649 -4.27 25.25 54.57
N ASP A 650 -4.25 24.13 55.29
CA ASP A 650 -4.18 22.73 54.84
C ASP A 650 -4.00 22.47 53.33
N THR A 651 -2.76 22.26 52.89
CA THR A 651 -2.43 21.32 51.82
C THR A 651 -1.08 20.66 52.14
N ASP A 652 -1.12 19.66 53.01
CA ASP A 652 0.01 18.74 53.30
C ASP A 652 0.26 17.81 52.09
N VAL A 653 0.78 18.36 50.99
CA VAL A 653 1.38 17.54 49.91
C VAL A 653 2.66 18.22 49.43
N PRO A 654 3.85 17.64 49.68
CA PRO A 654 5.11 18.20 49.21
C PRO A 654 5.12 18.26 47.67
N PRO A 655 5.80 19.24 47.05
CA PRO A 655 6.11 19.17 45.63
C PRO A 655 6.84 17.85 45.33
N PRO A 656 6.56 17.18 44.20
CA PRO A 656 7.26 15.95 43.84
C PRO A 656 8.77 16.22 43.85
N PRO A 657 9.59 15.33 44.42
CA PRO A 657 11.04 15.54 44.49
C PRO A 657 11.59 15.76 43.08
N PRO A 658 12.55 16.68 42.89
CA PRO A 658 13.21 16.84 41.60
C PRO A 658 13.77 15.48 41.20
N LEU A 659 13.35 14.99 40.02
CA LEU A 659 13.83 13.75 39.46
C LEU A 659 15.32 13.90 39.17
N THR A 660 16.14 13.49 40.13
CA THR A 660 17.59 13.40 39.98
C THR A 660 17.84 12.42 38.83
N ASN A 661 18.28 12.94 37.66
CA ASN A 661 18.46 12.27 36.35
C ASN A 661 17.36 12.46 35.28
N SER A 662 16.47 13.45 35.37
CA SER A 662 15.58 13.79 34.24
C SER A 662 16.31 14.61 33.16
N PRO A 663 16.04 14.37 31.86
CA PRO A 663 16.57 15.21 30.77
C PRO A 663 16.07 16.65 30.89
N PRO A 664 16.74 17.63 30.27
CA PRO A 664 16.30 19.02 30.25
C PRO A 664 14.87 19.14 29.73
N THR A 665 14.09 20.06 30.31
CA THR A 665 12.72 20.30 29.87
C THR A 665 12.64 21.39 28.80
N HIS A 666 11.71 21.24 27.87
CA HIS A 666 11.34 22.27 26.90
C HIS A 666 9.89 22.71 27.13
N ASN A 667 9.63 24.02 27.15
CA ASN A 667 8.33 24.57 27.53
C ASN A 667 7.27 24.55 26.41
N GLY A 668 7.66 24.12 25.20
CA GLY A 668 6.77 23.99 24.04
C GLY A 668 6.43 25.32 23.36
N ILE A 669 7.09 26.42 23.72
CA ILE A 669 6.98 27.70 23.03
C ILE A 669 8.12 27.84 22.04
N PHE A 670 7.78 28.12 20.77
CA PHE A 670 8.74 28.22 19.67
C PHE A 670 8.72 29.61 19.04
N PRO A 671 9.79 30.01 18.31
CA PRO A 671 9.79 31.26 17.56
C PRO A 671 8.61 31.33 16.58
N ASN A 672 8.10 32.54 16.36
CA ASN A 672 6.98 32.79 15.47
C ASN A 672 7.22 32.17 14.08
N LYS A 673 6.19 31.54 13.52
CA LYS A 673 6.17 30.83 12.22
C LYS A 673 7.01 29.55 12.13
N THR A 674 7.65 29.08 13.21
CA THR A 674 8.37 27.79 13.19
C THR A 674 7.41 26.66 12.83
N PHE A 675 7.72 25.83 11.84
CA PHE A 675 6.84 24.72 11.48
C PHE A 675 6.96 23.58 12.50
N ILE A 676 5.85 23.23 13.17
CA ILE A 676 5.83 22.16 14.17
C ILE A 676 5.42 20.84 13.53
N ILE A 677 6.29 19.83 13.64
CA ILE A 677 6.02 18.46 13.22
C ILE A 677 5.72 17.64 14.48
N SER A 678 4.60 16.92 14.46
CA SER A 678 4.25 15.91 15.46
C SER A 678 4.06 14.58 14.72
N ASN A 679 5.18 13.97 14.34
CA ASN A 679 5.20 12.66 13.67
C ASN A 679 5.06 11.55 14.72
N HIS A 680 3.89 10.92 14.80
CA HIS A 680 3.64 9.83 15.75
C HIS A 680 4.03 10.18 17.21
N ALA A 681 3.81 11.43 17.61
CA ALA A 681 4.31 12.00 18.86
C ALA A 681 3.54 11.57 20.13
N ASP A 682 2.79 10.46 20.04
CA ASP A 682 2.05 9.83 21.14
C ASP A 682 1.32 10.83 22.07
N GLU A 683 1.78 11.02 23.32
CA GLU A 683 1.19 11.90 24.33
C GLU A 683 1.19 13.39 23.92
N LEU A 684 2.01 13.81 22.96
CA LEU A 684 2.08 15.19 22.46
C LEU A 684 1.06 15.49 21.35
N THR A 685 0.42 14.46 20.79
CA THR A 685 -0.58 14.61 19.73
C THR A 685 -1.67 15.65 20.06
N PRO A 686 -2.37 15.59 21.22
CA PRO A 686 -3.40 16.59 21.55
C PRO A 686 -2.84 17.97 21.87
N TRP A 687 -1.58 18.06 22.32
CA TRP A 687 -0.92 19.33 22.61
C TRP A 687 -0.52 20.09 21.34
N THR A 688 -0.31 19.40 20.22
CA THR A 688 0.26 20.00 19.01
C THR A 688 -0.48 21.26 18.51
N PRO A 689 -1.83 21.24 18.35
CA PRO A 689 -2.54 22.45 17.91
C PRO A 689 -2.44 23.62 18.91
N LEU A 690 -2.38 23.32 20.21
CA LEU A 690 -2.29 24.32 21.28
C LEU A 690 -0.89 24.96 21.32
N LEU A 691 0.17 24.16 21.20
CA LEU A 691 1.55 24.66 21.12
C LEU A 691 1.75 25.51 19.86
N ALA A 692 1.16 25.08 18.74
CA ALA A 692 1.14 25.82 17.49
C ALA A 692 0.39 27.16 17.61
N TYR A 693 -0.73 27.19 18.33
CA TYR A 693 -1.48 28.43 18.61
C TYR A 693 -0.65 29.43 19.43
N LEU A 694 -0.04 28.96 20.52
CA LEU A 694 0.78 29.81 21.41
C LEU A 694 2.03 30.34 20.70
N SER A 695 2.61 29.55 19.80
CA SER A 695 3.81 29.91 19.03
C SER A 695 3.50 30.64 17.71
N SER A 696 2.22 30.96 17.42
CA SER A 696 1.78 31.52 16.12
C SER A 696 2.39 30.80 14.92
N SER A 697 2.35 29.47 14.97
CA SER A 697 3.17 28.58 14.15
C SER A 697 2.33 27.58 13.37
N PRO A 698 2.63 27.31 12.08
CA PRO A 698 1.95 26.25 11.35
C PRO A 698 2.37 24.87 11.87
N PHE A 699 1.52 23.86 11.70
CA PHE A 699 1.84 22.52 12.17
C PHE A 699 1.26 21.39 11.30
N ILE A 700 1.83 20.20 11.50
CA ILE A 700 1.27 18.91 11.11
C ILE A 700 1.26 17.98 12.32
N ALA A 701 0.15 17.29 12.55
CA ALA A 701 0.03 16.21 13.51
C ALA A 701 -0.32 14.92 12.77
N ILE A 702 0.41 13.84 13.05
CA ILE A 702 0.14 12.49 12.53
C ILE A 702 -0.24 11.59 13.72
N PRO A 703 -1.53 11.54 14.11
CA PRO A 703 -1.95 10.84 15.32
C PRO A 703 -1.66 9.35 15.24
N CYS A 704 -1.10 8.79 16.32
CA CYS A 704 -0.90 7.34 16.46
C CYS A 704 -1.73 6.79 17.63
N CYS A 705 -1.32 7.11 18.85
CA CYS A 705 -1.87 6.59 20.08
C CYS A 705 -2.77 7.65 20.74
N SER A 706 -3.92 7.20 21.26
CA SER A 706 -4.89 8.09 21.89
C SER A 706 -4.54 8.28 23.37
N HIS A 707 -4.07 9.48 23.71
CA HIS A 707 -3.76 9.93 25.07
C HIS A 707 -4.47 11.26 25.36
N ASP A 708 -4.89 11.45 26.61
CA ASP A 708 -5.45 12.71 27.08
C ASP A 708 -4.33 13.74 27.35
N PHE A 709 -4.71 14.96 27.77
CA PHE A 709 -3.73 16.01 28.09
C PHE A 709 -2.82 15.66 29.27
N GLY A 710 -3.20 14.71 30.13
CA GLY A 710 -2.35 14.18 31.19
C GLY A 710 -1.37 13.09 30.72
N GLY A 711 -1.44 12.67 29.46
CA GLY A 711 -0.64 11.55 28.92
C GLY A 711 -1.20 10.17 29.24
N THR A 712 -2.44 10.08 29.72
CA THR A 712 -3.09 8.80 30.03
C THR A 712 -3.82 8.26 28.81
N ARG A 713 -3.71 6.96 28.55
CA ARG A 713 -4.45 6.32 27.44
C ARG A 713 -5.95 6.45 27.67
N PHE A 714 -6.65 6.95 26.66
CA PHE A 714 -8.09 7.14 26.73
C PHE A 714 -8.73 7.01 25.34
N ARG A 715 -10.06 6.96 25.29
CA ARG A 715 -10.80 7.03 24.02
C ARG A 715 -11.24 8.47 23.79
N ALA A 716 -10.64 9.12 22.79
CA ALA A 716 -10.96 10.50 22.45
C ALA A 716 -12.46 10.70 22.15
N PRO A 717 -13.03 11.85 22.53
CA PRO A 717 -14.41 12.19 22.21
C PRO A 717 -14.61 12.28 20.70
N VAL A 718 -15.82 11.96 20.25
CA VAL A 718 -16.17 11.92 18.83
C VAL A 718 -16.76 13.24 18.40
N HIS A 719 -16.18 13.86 17.37
CA HIS A 719 -16.71 15.08 16.76
C HIS A 719 -17.25 14.77 15.36
N ALA A 720 -18.58 14.66 15.25
CA ALA A 720 -19.27 14.19 14.04
C ALA A 720 -18.95 15.01 12.78
N LYS A 721 -18.70 16.32 12.93
CA LYS A 721 -18.27 17.22 11.84
C LYS A 721 -17.01 16.72 11.11
N TYR A 722 -16.13 16.04 11.82
CA TYR A 722 -14.84 15.59 11.31
C TYR A 722 -14.77 14.09 11.02
N LEU A 723 -15.91 13.40 11.12
CA LEU A 723 -16.06 12.03 10.66
C LEU A 723 -16.52 12.04 9.21
N HIS A 724 -15.96 11.13 8.42
CA HIS A 724 -16.51 10.84 7.10
C HIS A 724 -17.83 10.08 7.29
N ALA A 725 -18.92 10.62 6.75
CA ALA A 725 -20.19 9.91 6.69
C ALA A 725 -20.02 8.67 5.79
N ASP A 726 -20.51 7.51 6.25
CA ASP A 726 -20.58 6.33 5.41
C ASP A 726 -21.62 6.58 4.29
N PRO A 727 -21.20 6.69 3.01
CA PRO A 727 -22.12 7.04 1.93
C PRO A 727 -23.16 5.96 1.64
N MET A 728 -22.94 4.74 2.13
CA MET A 728 -23.85 3.60 1.97
C MET A 728 -24.65 3.27 3.24
N ALA A 729 -24.46 4.02 4.34
CA ALA A 729 -25.21 3.77 5.55
C ALA A 729 -26.66 4.26 5.40
N THR A 730 -27.61 3.33 5.34
CA THR A 730 -29.04 3.65 5.45
C THR A 730 -29.35 4.23 6.83
N PRO A 731 -30.35 5.12 6.97
CA PRO A 731 -30.73 5.74 8.25
C PRO A 731 -31.06 4.73 9.38
N THR A 732 -31.36 3.49 9.01
CA THR A 732 -31.65 2.38 9.92
C THR A 732 -30.40 1.65 10.42
N SER A 733 -29.25 1.73 9.72
CA SER A 733 -27.99 1.04 10.07
C SER A 733 -27.04 1.86 10.96
N THR A 734 -27.23 3.18 11.01
CA THR A 734 -26.33 4.14 11.69
C THR A 734 -26.52 4.23 13.20
N LYS A 735 -27.65 3.75 13.75
CA LYS A 735 -27.98 3.99 15.16
C LYS A 735 -27.03 3.33 16.18
N ASN A 736 -26.20 2.35 15.79
CA ASN A 736 -25.41 1.56 16.75
C ASN A 736 -23.91 1.39 16.43
N LYS A 737 -23.36 2.02 15.38
CA LYS A 737 -21.94 1.82 15.01
C LYS A 737 -21.05 2.94 15.53
N GLN A 738 -20.42 2.70 16.68
CA GLN A 738 -19.40 3.57 17.25
C GLN A 738 -18.18 3.69 16.30
N PRO A 739 -17.67 4.91 16.03
CA PRO A 739 -16.44 5.10 15.25
C PRO A 739 -15.23 4.40 15.85
N SER A 740 -14.25 4.05 15.01
CA SER A 740 -13.00 3.44 15.49
C SER A 740 -12.25 4.41 16.42
N ALA A 741 -11.48 3.88 17.37
CA ALA A 741 -10.70 4.72 18.29
C ALA A 741 -9.73 5.67 17.54
N TYR A 742 -9.19 5.22 16.40
CA TYR A 742 -8.34 6.04 15.54
C TYR A 742 -9.11 7.18 14.86
N ALA A 743 -10.30 6.89 14.33
CA ALA A 743 -11.16 7.92 13.74
C ALA A 743 -11.63 8.93 14.78
N SER A 744 -11.96 8.47 16.00
CA SER A 744 -12.27 9.34 17.14
C SER A 744 -11.10 10.29 17.46
N LEU A 745 -9.87 9.76 17.59
CA LEU A 745 -8.67 10.55 17.85
C LEU A 745 -8.45 11.62 16.76
N CYS A 746 -8.51 11.23 15.48
CA CYS A 746 -8.33 12.18 14.38
C CYS A 746 -9.43 13.26 14.39
N SER A 747 -10.67 12.89 14.71
CA SER A 747 -11.79 13.84 14.83
C SER A 747 -11.60 14.83 15.98
N TRP A 748 -11.04 14.37 17.10
CA TRP A 748 -10.75 15.20 18.26
C TRP A 748 -9.60 16.17 18.00
N VAL A 749 -8.49 15.71 17.42
CA VAL A 749 -7.37 16.59 17.02
C VAL A 749 -7.84 17.65 16.02
N SER A 750 -8.73 17.28 15.10
CA SER A 750 -9.36 18.24 14.17
C SER A 750 -10.21 19.28 14.89
N HIS A 751 -10.99 18.86 15.89
CA HIS A 751 -11.77 19.76 16.72
C HIS A 751 -10.89 20.74 17.49
N LEU A 752 -9.85 20.25 18.18
CA LEU A 752 -8.89 21.09 18.88
C LEU A 752 -8.25 22.13 17.95
N THR A 753 -7.91 21.71 16.72
CA THR A 753 -7.35 22.58 15.68
C THR A 753 -8.30 23.72 15.30
N GLU A 754 -9.60 23.44 15.19
CA GLU A 754 -10.61 24.47 14.92
C GLU A 754 -10.86 25.39 16.13
N GLU A 755 -10.93 24.83 17.35
CA GLU A 755 -11.15 25.63 18.57
C GLU A 755 -10.04 26.67 18.78
N VAL A 756 -8.79 26.33 18.43
CA VAL A 756 -7.67 27.28 18.49
C VAL A 756 -7.56 28.19 17.25
N GLY A 757 -8.54 28.17 16.35
CA GLY A 757 -8.69 29.14 15.26
C GLY A 757 -7.97 28.80 13.94
N TYR A 758 -7.46 27.58 13.77
CA TYR A 758 -6.89 27.14 12.48
C TYR A 758 -7.97 26.63 11.52
N LYS A 759 -7.74 26.85 10.22
CA LYS A 759 -8.45 26.10 9.18
C LYS A 759 -7.94 24.67 9.21
N VAL A 760 -8.82 23.73 9.56
CA VAL A 760 -8.50 22.30 9.61
C VAL A 760 -8.34 21.76 8.20
N GLU A 761 -7.16 21.22 7.90
CA GLU A 761 -6.89 20.45 6.69
C GLU A 761 -6.52 19.01 7.06
N LYS A 762 -6.87 18.05 6.19
CA LYS A 762 -6.55 16.63 6.38
C LYS A 762 -5.96 16.04 5.11
N GLU A 763 -4.99 15.16 5.28
CA GLU A 763 -4.42 14.36 4.19
C GLU A 763 -4.32 12.90 4.62
N HIS A 764 -4.67 11.98 3.71
CA HIS A 764 -4.34 10.56 3.87
C HIS A 764 -2.98 10.30 3.27
N LEU A 765 -1.94 10.30 4.10
CA LEU A 765 -0.56 10.11 3.68
C LEU A 765 -0.36 8.74 3.01
N ARG A 766 0.45 8.73 1.95
CA ARG A 766 0.88 7.53 1.22
C ARG A 766 2.09 6.89 1.91
N ILE A 767 1.87 6.42 3.14
CA ILE A 767 2.88 5.79 4.00
C ILE A 767 2.47 4.38 4.42
N PRO A 768 3.43 3.47 4.69
CA PRO A 768 3.21 2.09 5.17
C PRO A 768 2.62 1.96 6.59
N SER A 769 1.53 2.69 6.88
CA SER A 769 0.87 2.74 8.19
C SER A 769 -0.65 2.76 8.06
N THR A 770 -1.34 2.08 9.00
CA THR A 770 -2.80 2.22 9.18
C THR A 770 -3.19 3.51 9.87
N ARG A 771 -2.20 4.23 10.40
CA ARG A 771 -2.38 5.51 11.07
C ARG A 771 -1.79 6.62 10.20
N ASN A 772 -2.40 6.83 9.04
CA ASN A 772 -1.86 7.67 7.97
C ASN A 772 -2.62 9.00 7.75
N ILE A 773 -3.56 9.36 8.61
CA ILE A 773 -4.21 10.67 8.56
C ILE A 773 -3.29 11.71 9.19
N ALA A 774 -2.94 12.73 8.41
CA ALA A 774 -2.34 13.95 8.90
C ALA A 774 -3.40 15.02 9.10
N VAL A 775 -3.35 15.74 10.23
CA VAL A 775 -4.14 16.96 10.50
C VAL A 775 -3.19 18.15 10.45
N LEU A 776 -3.53 19.17 9.65
CA LEU A 776 -2.69 20.34 9.43
C LEU A 776 -3.43 21.62 9.84
N GLY A 777 -2.66 22.54 10.41
CA GLY A 777 -3.07 23.94 10.63
C GLY A 777 -2.04 24.87 10.01
N ARG A 778 -2.27 25.32 8.77
CA ARG A 778 -1.32 26.20 8.03
C ARG A 778 -1.78 27.64 7.94
N GLY A 779 -3.08 27.86 8.01
CA GLY A 779 -3.72 29.18 7.93
C GLY A 779 -4.86 29.30 8.93
N ARG A 780 -5.19 30.54 9.30
CA ARG A 780 -6.30 30.85 10.19
C ARG A 780 -7.64 30.75 9.47
N ALA A 781 -8.71 30.40 10.18
CA ALA A 781 -10.06 30.38 9.62
C ALA A 781 -10.55 31.81 9.32
N SER A 782 -11.22 32.02 8.18
CA SER A 782 -11.78 33.32 7.77
C SER A 782 -12.85 33.77 8.77
N GLY A 783 -12.55 34.82 9.55
CA GLY A 783 -13.39 35.33 10.63
C GLY A 783 -12.74 35.32 12.02
N GLY A 784 -11.63 34.57 12.21
CA GLY A 784 -10.85 34.56 13.46
C GLY A 784 -9.49 35.26 13.39
N GLY A 785 -9.08 35.70 12.20
CA GLY A 785 -7.73 36.26 11.97
C GLY A 785 -7.53 37.72 12.43
N GLY A 786 -8.61 38.47 12.67
CA GLY A 786 -8.51 39.86 13.14
C GLY A 786 -8.20 39.97 14.64
N ASP A 787 -8.84 39.14 15.46
CA ASP A 787 -8.79 39.28 16.93
C ASP A 787 -7.60 38.51 17.57
N ASP A 788 -7.07 37.46 16.93
CA ASP A 788 -6.03 36.59 17.51
C ASP A 788 -4.58 37.13 17.35
N GLU A 789 -4.32 38.03 16.39
CA GLU A 789 -3.04 38.75 16.32
C GLU A 789 -2.94 39.88 17.34
N GLU A 790 -4.08 40.41 17.81
CA GLU A 790 -4.16 41.44 18.85
C GLU A 790 -4.10 40.87 20.27
N ARG A 791 -4.43 39.58 20.47
CA ARG A 791 -4.36 38.93 21.79
C ARG A 791 -2.91 38.81 22.29
N SER A 792 -2.69 39.30 23.51
CA SER A 792 -1.46 39.11 24.28
C SER A 792 -1.18 37.62 24.53
N PHE A 793 0.09 37.31 24.82
CA PHE A 793 0.49 35.93 25.11
C PHE A 793 -0.24 35.37 26.35
N GLU A 794 -0.46 36.22 27.35
CA GLU A 794 -1.22 35.90 28.57
C GLU A 794 -2.68 35.55 28.27
N GLU A 795 -3.34 36.28 27.39
CA GLU A 795 -4.72 35.99 26.97
C GLU A 795 -4.80 34.66 26.20
N LYS A 796 -3.84 34.40 25.31
CA LYS A 796 -3.74 33.12 24.59
C LYS A 796 -3.52 31.96 25.56
N MET A 797 -2.66 32.16 26.57
CA MET A 797 -2.38 31.17 27.60
C MET A 797 -3.63 30.88 28.45
N ALA A 798 -4.35 31.92 28.88
CA ALA A 798 -5.59 31.77 29.65
C ALA A 798 -6.68 31.04 28.85
N PHE A 799 -6.84 31.38 27.56
CA PHE A 799 -7.76 30.70 26.66
C PHE A 799 -7.43 29.20 26.53
N VAL A 800 -6.17 28.87 26.26
CA VAL A 800 -5.73 27.48 26.11
C VAL A 800 -5.90 26.69 27.41
N ARG A 801 -5.64 27.30 28.58
CA ARG A 801 -5.89 26.66 29.88
C ARG A 801 -7.38 26.30 30.05
N GLY A 802 -8.28 27.24 29.78
CA GLY A 802 -9.72 26.99 29.85
C GLY A 802 -10.18 25.91 28.87
N LEU A 803 -9.59 25.84 27.67
CA LEU A 803 -9.86 24.78 26.71
C LEU A 803 -9.41 23.40 27.23
N VAL A 804 -8.21 23.29 27.79
CA VAL A 804 -7.71 22.02 28.36
C VAL A 804 -8.60 21.54 29.51
N GLU A 805 -8.99 22.43 30.43
CA GLU A 805 -9.86 22.07 31.55
C GLU A 805 -11.24 21.59 31.05
N LYS A 806 -11.82 22.28 30.07
CA LYS A 806 -13.07 21.88 29.40
C LYS A 806 -12.96 20.48 28.79
N GLU A 807 -11.90 20.21 28.02
CA GLU A 807 -11.69 18.92 27.36
C GLU A 807 -11.36 17.79 28.35
N MET A 808 -10.84 18.12 29.54
CA MET A 808 -10.61 17.19 30.66
C MET A 808 -11.84 17.03 31.57
N GLY A 809 -13.03 17.46 31.12
CA GLY A 809 -14.30 17.27 31.82
C GLY A 809 -14.76 18.44 32.71
N GLY A 810 -14.06 19.58 32.70
CA GLY A 810 -14.42 20.81 33.42
C GLY A 810 -14.15 20.79 34.93
N GLU A 811 -14.10 19.60 35.55
CA GLU A 811 -13.77 19.42 36.97
C GLU A 811 -12.27 19.26 37.22
N THR A 812 -11.50 18.89 36.18
CA THR A 812 -10.05 18.69 36.27
C THR A 812 -9.32 20.02 36.07
N THR A 813 -8.59 20.48 37.08
CA THR A 813 -7.82 21.74 36.99
C THR A 813 -6.49 21.56 36.25
N ILE A 814 -5.94 22.63 35.68
CA ILE A 814 -4.59 22.59 35.05
C ILE A 814 -3.51 22.01 35.97
N GLU A 815 -3.57 22.32 37.26
CA GLU A 815 -2.64 21.78 38.26
C GLU A 815 -2.75 20.25 38.40
N GLN A 816 -3.97 19.70 38.32
CA GLN A 816 -4.19 18.25 38.32
C GLN A 816 -3.71 17.60 37.01
N VAL A 817 -3.90 18.28 35.87
CA VAL A 817 -3.36 17.84 34.57
C VAL A 817 -1.83 17.82 34.63
N TRP A 818 -1.20 18.86 35.19
CA TRP A 818 0.26 18.94 35.38
C TRP A 818 0.78 17.78 36.25
N ARG A 819 0.15 17.50 37.39
CA ARG A 819 0.55 16.37 38.24
C ARG A 819 0.47 15.03 37.51
N THR A 820 -0.58 14.85 36.71
CA THR A 820 -0.76 13.64 35.89
C THR A 820 0.30 13.55 34.79
N TRP A 821 0.56 14.66 34.10
CA TRP A 821 1.61 14.77 33.08
C TRP A 821 2.99 14.45 33.64
N MET A 822 3.38 15.05 34.78
CA MET A 822 4.68 14.82 35.40
C MET A 822 4.83 13.38 35.89
N LYS A 823 3.75 12.78 36.43
CA LYS A 823 3.74 11.38 36.85
C LYS A 823 3.94 10.44 35.65
N ASN A 824 3.24 10.69 34.55
CA ASN A 824 3.31 9.86 33.34
C ASN A 824 4.63 10.07 32.58
N GLY A 825 5.08 11.33 32.46
CA GLY A 825 6.38 11.71 31.89
C GLY A 825 7.55 11.11 32.66
N GLY A 826 7.50 11.09 33.99
CA GLY A 826 8.48 10.36 34.81
C GLY A 826 8.46 8.84 34.57
N GLY A 827 7.34 8.29 34.09
CA GLY A 827 7.22 6.92 33.62
C GLY A 827 7.90 6.67 32.27
N LEU A 828 7.86 7.65 31.35
CA LEU A 828 8.54 7.60 30.06
C LEU A 828 10.07 7.54 30.21
N LEU A 829 10.60 8.16 31.25
CA LEU A 829 12.03 8.18 31.56
C LEU A 829 12.57 6.87 32.15
N LYS A 830 11.71 5.90 32.50
CA LYS A 830 12.16 4.63 33.09
C LYS A 830 12.69 3.66 32.02
N PRO A 831 13.87 3.04 32.24
CA PRO A 831 14.39 2.00 31.35
C PRO A 831 13.37 0.86 31.18
N GLY A 832 13.07 0.48 29.93
CA GLY A 832 12.22 -0.68 29.61
C GLY A 832 10.70 -0.46 29.58
N LYS A 833 10.18 0.76 29.76
CA LYS A 833 8.72 1.01 29.73
C LYS A 833 8.16 1.91 28.62
N GLY A 834 8.98 2.61 27.85
CA GLY A 834 8.43 3.44 26.77
C GLY A 834 8.16 2.64 25.50
N GLY A 835 7.00 2.90 24.91
CA GLY A 835 6.45 2.19 23.77
C GLY A 835 7.36 2.15 22.55
N HIS A 836 7.24 1.00 21.88
CA HIS A 836 8.01 0.50 20.74
C HIS A 836 9.47 0.19 21.04
#